data_AF-W5MC41-F1
#
_entry.id   AF-W5MC41-F1
#
_cell.length_a   1.000
_cell.length_b   1.000
_cell.length_c   1.000
_cell.angle_alpha   90.00
_cell.angle_beta   90.00
_cell.angle_gamma   90.00
#
_symmetry.space_group_name_H-M   'P 1'
#
loop_
_entity.id
_entity.type
_entity.pdbx_description
1 polymer ?
#
loop_
_entity_poly.entity_id
_entity_poly.type
_entity_poly.pdbx_seq_one_letter_code
_entity_poly.pdbx_strand_id
1 'polypeptide(L)'
;MTWCRLPPGRSRMADESRQNKLAAAKKKLKEFQQKNTPGPGAGAKKKRKVKDNSRPDTPSGDGHSPENALSDAEAGSPPSGRPAATPRGESVSNTVGVSNTVGVTNPECAAAAPPGTQSPSTDANCNENSLEENRPLSSTESLRQLSQQLNGLLSQSPSSYVNGDSELTPGSEKELETRNQELAAALDSSNLTNAQLSAKLDELKQQSQEVTDQLQKERKDFEQKFVREQGAMREQLQVHIQTIGILVSEKSELQTALSYTQQAARQKTAEAEDLSNRLQATRQRVAELERTLSTVSTQHKQFEKHNKELEKERDSLKLEVYRLNKASEEAKQQSSELSEQLRLRAGESSAMRQELEELHKKLEMADLMIQQFSSQSGPPSANQQLQMALEEKMQLEAQTSQLMESVQQLKTERDQYAAQLQEEGKVWKDRTEQLLSQVNSLSEEKERSMTQIQELENLVIELRNASALLSQEREDQAAPEPTGPSENETALQEALGKLQQEKDDLSTQYQAQVRDNEQLSRLCQEQEERLLELERTVQRFSEDAVDRQQILESMQSDKATISRALAQNRELKEQLAELQNGFVKLTNENMELMSALQSEQHVKKELAKKMGQMQEELHQSREELEGKTQEARSLLEQRDQYLAHLQQYTAGYQQLVAEREELHKQYLHQVQLMDRLQHEEVQGKVQLELSQKELERAKEKLTQLAKDNESLKTEVKELTGLGTQPRDQGDGVESKSPAESFQKASIAIPEDFDSREEMAAFLQSALSQVEREWDEVSRLYEEEQRLHQAALQQVAALRSEHQHHSTAAAGPAGDGVPVEVHEALRAAMEKLQSRFTALMQEKADLKERVEELEHRCIQLSGETDTIGEYIALYQSQRAIMKQRHMEKEHYISMLAKDKEEMKAKLAELQDLVLRLVGERNEWYSKYITSVSNPDLLPSSSVEPSAPAERRIELNATDGPEAPELSSLEAAPEGDLSGQAGQPPRPQEDGTARQIMQLLQEIQNPQARPAPFLGDNPCIPFFYRADDNDEVKILVV
;
A
#
# COMPACT_ATOMS: atom_id res chain seq x y z
N MET A 1 1.36 -35.30 -58.81
CA MET A 1 0.26 -34.57 -58.14
C MET A 1 0.71 -33.15 -57.84
N THR A 2 -0.21 -32.22 -57.67
CA THR A 2 0.02 -30.76 -57.72
C THR A 2 0.58 -30.17 -56.43
N TRP A 3 1.50 -29.21 -56.57
CA TRP A 3 1.93 -28.34 -55.48
C TRP A 3 0.91 -27.19 -55.30
N CYS A 4 0.50 -26.92 -54.07
CA CYS A 4 -0.30 -25.73 -53.74
C CYS A 4 0.43 -24.84 -52.74
N ARG A 5 0.95 -23.70 -53.21
CA ARG A 5 1.31 -22.57 -52.34
C ARG A 5 0.04 -21.80 -51.99
N LEU A 6 -0.07 -21.33 -50.74
CA LEU A 6 -1.02 -20.29 -50.32
C LEU A 6 -0.25 -18.99 -49.97
N PRO A 7 -0.88 -17.80 -50.07
CA PRO A 7 -0.17 -16.54 -50.16
C PRO A 7 0.16 -15.87 -48.80
N PRO A 8 1.20 -15.04 -48.73
CA PRO A 8 1.51 -14.24 -47.54
C PRO A 8 0.63 -12.98 -47.48
N GLY A 9 -0.36 -12.93 -46.58
CA GLY A 9 -1.31 -11.81 -46.58
C GLY A 9 -2.19 -11.63 -45.34
N ARG A 10 -1.60 -11.27 -44.18
CA ARG A 10 -2.31 -10.48 -43.14
C ARG A 10 -1.45 -9.84 -42.02
N SER A 11 -0.23 -10.31 -41.73
CA SER A 11 0.56 -9.79 -40.58
C SER A 11 0.94 -8.31 -40.68
N ARG A 12 1.22 -7.80 -41.90
CA ARG A 12 1.94 -6.52 -42.10
C ARG A 12 1.27 -5.30 -41.45
N MET A 13 -0.07 -5.20 -41.48
CA MET A 13 -0.77 -4.06 -40.85
C MET A 13 -0.76 -4.11 -39.31
N ALA A 14 -0.65 -5.30 -38.71
CA ALA A 14 -0.48 -5.42 -37.26
C ALA A 14 0.91 -4.94 -36.85
N ASP A 15 1.95 -5.32 -37.61
CA ASP A 15 3.31 -4.87 -37.41
C ASP A 15 3.48 -3.37 -37.67
N GLU A 16 2.86 -2.79 -38.71
CA GLU A 16 2.85 -1.34 -38.96
C GLU A 16 2.13 -0.58 -37.83
N SER A 17 1.00 -1.09 -37.33
CA SER A 17 0.31 -0.50 -36.16
C SER A 17 1.18 -0.54 -34.90
N ARG A 18 1.85 -1.67 -34.64
CA ARG A 18 2.80 -1.85 -33.54
C ARG A 18 4.00 -0.90 -33.68
N GLN A 19 4.59 -0.80 -34.87
CA GLN A 19 5.76 0.01 -35.16
C GLN A 19 5.45 1.52 -35.08
N ASN A 20 4.27 1.95 -35.54
CA ASN A 20 3.78 3.32 -35.38
C ASN A 20 3.53 3.68 -33.90
N LYS A 21 2.93 2.77 -33.10
CA LYS A 21 2.80 2.93 -31.65
C LYS A 21 4.17 3.04 -30.96
N LEU A 22 5.14 2.22 -31.37
CA LEU A 22 6.52 2.24 -30.85
C LEU A 22 7.26 3.53 -31.24
N ALA A 23 7.04 4.06 -32.45
CA ALA A 23 7.56 5.35 -32.88
C ALA A 23 6.95 6.53 -32.10
N ALA A 24 5.63 6.51 -31.85
CA ALA A 24 4.96 7.50 -31.03
C ALA A 24 5.43 7.47 -29.56
N ALA A 25 5.63 6.27 -28.99
CA ALA A 25 6.22 6.10 -27.66
C ALA A 25 7.66 6.63 -27.60
N LYS A 26 8.51 6.32 -28.58
CA LYS A 26 9.87 6.86 -28.68
C LYS A 26 9.89 8.39 -28.85
N LYS A 27 8.92 8.97 -29.58
CA LYS A 27 8.78 10.43 -29.70
C LYS A 27 8.43 11.06 -28.35
N LYS A 28 7.41 10.56 -27.65
CA LYS A 28 7.03 11.03 -26.30
C LYS A 28 8.17 10.88 -25.28
N LEU A 29 8.92 9.78 -25.32
CA LEU A 29 10.10 9.58 -24.48
C LEU A 29 11.19 10.62 -24.77
N LYS A 30 11.43 10.95 -26.05
CA LYS A 30 12.41 11.96 -26.44
C LYS A 30 11.98 13.38 -26.05
N GLU A 31 10.68 13.70 -26.14
CA GLU A 31 10.10 14.96 -25.64
C GLU A 31 10.21 15.06 -24.11
N PHE A 32 9.99 13.97 -23.38
CA PHE A 32 10.14 13.90 -21.93
C PHE A 32 11.62 14.08 -21.51
N GLN A 33 12.55 13.45 -22.23
CA GLN A 33 13.99 13.62 -22.00
C GLN A 33 14.45 15.05 -22.31
N GLN A 34 14.01 15.66 -23.41
CA GLN A 34 14.34 17.06 -23.74
C GLN A 34 13.81 18.06 -22.72
N LYS A 35 12.67 17.78 -22.06
CA LYS A 35 12.15 18.63 -20.97
C LYS A 35 12.92 18.51 -19.66
N ASN A 36 13.74 17.48 -19.48
CA ASN A 36 14.44 17.18 -18.23
C ASN A 36 15.98 17.31 -18.31
N THR A 37 16.54 17.84 -19.41
CA THR A 37 17.97 18.15 -19.53
C THR A 37 18.24 19.66 -19.47
N PRO A 38 18.72 20.22 -18.34
CA PRO A 38 19.08 21.63 -18.25
C PRO A 38 20.39 21.96 -18.99
N GLY A 39 20.37 23.03 -19.78
CA GLY A 39 21.56 23.60 -20.43
C GLY A 39 22.43 24.44 -19.48
N PRO A 40 23.69 24.77 -19.85
CA PRO A 40 24.71 25.21 -18.91
C PRO A 40 24.82 26.75 -18.72
N GLY A 41 25.26 27.21 -17.53
CA GLY A 41 25.68 28.61 -17.33
C GLY A 41 26.06 29.06 -15.91
N ALA A 42 27.36 28.98 -15.55
CA ALA A 42 28.08 29.72 -14.49
C ALA A 42 27.64 29.61 -12.99
N GLY A 43 28.55 29.94 -12.04
CA GLY A 43 28.20 30.18 -10.61
C GLY A 43 29.02 29.53 -9.47
N ALA A 44 30.28 29.13 -9.65
CA ALA A 44 31.03 28.29 -8.69
C ALA A 44 31.35 28.90 -7.29
N LYS A 45 31.42 28.05 -6.21
CA LYS A 45 32.60 27.88 -5.29
C LYS A 45 32.45 26.88 -4.09
N LYS A 46 33.29 25.82 -4.12
CA LYS A 46 34.21 25.28 -3.05
C LYS A 46 33.77 24.57 -1.72
N LYS A 47 34.30 23.33 -1.58
CA LYS A 47 35.16 22.75 -0.48
C LYS A 47 34.61 21.93 0.73
N ARG A 48 34.75 20.58 0.65
CA ARG A 48 35.45 19.60 1.56
C ARG A 48 35.16 18.18 0.98
N LYS A 49 36.05 17.19 0.77
CA LYS A 49 37.37 16.70 1.25
C LYS A 49 37.34 15.49 2.24
N VAL A 50 36.99 14.30 1.70
CA VAL A 50 37.74 13.01 1.68
C VAL A 50 38.78 12.74 2.80
N LYS A 51 38.71 11.59 3.52
CA LYS A 51 39.55 10.37 3.29
C LYS A 51 39.31 9.15 4.26
N ASP A 52 39.24 7.95 3.66
CA ASP A 52 39.54 6.52 4.01
C ASP A 52 39.41 5.84 5.41
N ASN A 53 38.99 4.55 5.36
CA ASN A 53 39.37 3.34 6.14
C ASN A 53 38.99 3.24 7.66
N SER A 54 38.87 2.06 8.30
CA SER A 54 39.42 0.70 8.05
C SER A 54 38.48 -0.49 8.44
N ARG A 55 38.95 -1.72 8.21
CA ARG A 55 38.52 -3.07 8.71
C ARG A 55 39.80 -3.79 9.25
N PRO A 56 39.80 -5.00 9.86
CA PRO A 56 38.71 -5.93 10.22
C PRO A 56 38.86 -6.65 11.62
N ASP A 57 38.13 -7.77 11.81
CA ASP A 57 38.41 -8.97 12.65
C ASP A 57 38.09 -9.07 14.18
N THR A 58 37.97 -10.34 14.61
CA THR A 58 37.51 -10.94 15.90
C THR A 58 38.65 -11.86 16.49
N PRO A 59 38.52 -12.81 17.46
CA PRO A 59 37.37 -13.32 18.27
C PRO A 59 37.64 -13.72 19.77
N SER A 60 36.60 -14.29 20.42
CA SER A 60 36.61 -15.35 21.47
C SER A 60 37.15 -15.10 22.91
N GLY A 61 36.62 -15.87 23.90
CA GLY A 61 37.32 -16.21 25.16
C GLY A 61 36.53 -16.10 26.49
N ASP A 62 36.30 -17.26 27.13
CA ASP A 62 35.88 -17.61 28.51
C ASP A 62 35.89 -16.59 29.70
N GLY A 63 35.10 -16.93 30.75
CA GLY A 63 35.71 -17.03 32.10
C GLY A 63 35.05 -16.31 33.30
N HIS A 64 34.28 -17.07 34.10
CA HIS A 64 34.04 -16.93 35.55
C HIS A 64 33.39 -15.67 36.19
N SER A 65 32.66 -15.96 37.27
CA SER A 65 32.05 -15.06 38.28
C SER A 65 32.74 -15.32 39.64
N PRO A 66 32.42 -14.68 40.79
CA PRO A 66 31.44 -13.60 41.08
C PRO A 66 32.02 -12.52 42.06
N GLU A 67 31.17 -11.96 42.94
CA GLU A 67 31.47 -11.27 44.23
C GLU A 67 32.00 -9.81 44.22
N ASN A 68 31.65 -8.94 45.19
CA ASN A 68 30.48 -8.87 46.10
C ASN A 68 30.39 -7.45 46.76
N ALA A 69 29.27 -7.14 47.44
CA ALA A 69 29.10 -6.08 48.47
C ALA A 69 29.29 -4.60 48.06
N LEU A 70 28.85 -3.55 48.77
CA LEU A 70 27.76 -3.19 49.74
C LEU A 70 27.75 -1.62 49.74
N SER A 71 26.74 -0.84 50.13
CA SER A 71 25.40 -1.07 50.71
C SER A 71 24.49 0.16 50.43
N ASP A 72 23.18 -0.05 50.57
CA ASP A 72 22.19 0.70 51.39
C ASP A 72 22.49 2.14 51.91
N ALA A 73 21.50 3.03 52.10
CA ALA A 73 20.08 3.05 51.68
C ALA A 73 19.39 4.42 51.98
N GLU A 74 18.10 4.50 51.60
CA GLU A 74 17.00 5.33 52.14
C GLU A 74 17.07 6.88 52.19
N ALA A 75 16.24 7.47 51.31
CA ALA A 75 14.97 8.16 51.64
C ALA A 75 14.91 9.28 52.72
N GLY A 76 14.22 10.36 52.36
CA GLY A 76 13.77 11.40 53.30
C GLY A 76 13.22 12.64 52.60
N SER A 77 11.89 12.86 52.69
CA SER A 77 11.23 14.07 52.16
C SER A 77 10.98 15.11 53.28
N PRO A 78 10.01 16.05 53.18
CA PRO A 78 10.19 17.50 53.35
C PRO A 78 9.86 17.96 54.82
N PRO A 79 9.60 19.25 55.22
CA PRO A 79 9.27 20.43 54.39
C PRO A 79 9.70 21.85 54.85
N SER A 80 9.33 22.82 54.01
CA SER A 80 8.99 24.25 54.23
C SER A 80 9.39 24.99 55.52
N GLY A 81 10.11 26.11 55.35
CA GLY A 81 10.24 27.18 56.34
C GLY A 81 10.39 28.58 55.71
N ARG A 82 9.47 29.49 56.01
CA ARG A 82 9.59 30.97 55.86
C ARG A 82 10.39 31.53 57.08
N PRO A 83 10.83 32.83 57.14
CA PRO A 83 10.41 33.98 56.33
C PRO A 83 11.51 34.97 55.85
N ALA A 84 11.11 35.87 54.94
CA ALA A 84 11.37 37.33 54.85
C ALA A 84 12.77 38.00 55.04
N ALA A 85 12.82 39.23 54.50
CA ALA A 85 13.77 40.33 54.71
C ALA A 85 14.98 40.48 53.74
N THR A 86 15.00 41.65 53.10
CA THR A 86 16.09 42.34 52.39
C THR A 86 16.91 43.18 53.41
N PRO A 87 17.96 43.99 53.09
CA PRO A 87 18.39 44.47 51.75
C PRO A 87 19.92 44.65 51.49
N ARG A 88 20.23 45.13 50.27
CA ARG A 88 21.38 45.98 49.85
C ARG A 88 22.83 45.55 50.20
N GLY A 89 23.68 45.52 49.16
CA GLY A 89 25.14 45.57 49.28
C GLY A 89 25.79 45.61 47.90
N GLU A 90 26.52 46.68 47.57
CA GLU A 90 27.02 46.94 46.20
C GLU A 90 28.42 46.38 45.93
N SER A 91 28.65 45.98 44.67
CA SER A 91 29.83 46.33 43.84
C SER A 91 31.03 45.35 43.65
N VAL A 92 31.54 45.39 42.40
CA VAL A 92 32.95 45.24 41.96
C VAL A 92 33.59 43.82 41.85
N SER A 93 33.37 43.25 40.65
CA SER A 93 34.40 42.88 39.64
C SER A 93 35.00 41.46 39.46
N ASN A 94 35.13 41.12 38.16
CA ASN A 94 36.19 40.34 37.48
C ASN A 94 36.23 38.81 37.73
N THR A 95 36.58 37.89 36.79
CA THR A 95 36.97 37.88 35.35
C THR A 95 36.96 36.39 34.87
N VAL A 96 36.90 35.95 33.60
CA VAL A 96 36.78 36.52 32.22
C VAL A 96 36.28 35.39 31.27
N GLY A 97 35.91 35.69 30.01
CA GLY A 97 35.66 34.68 28.95
C GLY A 97 34.21 34.66 28.42
N VAL A 98 33.79 35.27 27.30
CA VAL A 98 34.50 35.88 26.13
C VAL A 98 35.19 34.79 25.27
N SER A 99 34.88 34.57 23.97
CA SER A 99 34.11 35.31 22.95
C SER A 99 33.69 34.38 21.77
N ASN A 100 32.59 34.58 21.01
CA ASN A 100 32.41 35.41 19.76
C ASN A 100 33.28 34.99 18.54
N THR A 101 32.99 35.22 17.23
CA THR A 101 31.88 35.78 16.39
C THR A 101 32.21 35.56 14.87
N VAL A 102 31.52 36.24 13.94
CA VAL A 102 31.95 36.65 12.55
C VAL A 102 31.68 35.63 11.42
N GLY A 103 31.28 35.99 10.19
CA GLY A 103 30.97 37.31 9.58
C GLY A 103 30.40 37.18 8.14
N VAL A 104 29.77 38.20 7.53
CA VAL A 104 30.37 39.41 6.88
C VAL A 104 31.19 39.02 5.62
N THR A 105 30.85 39.47 4.39
CA THR A 105 31.16 40.78 3.75
C THR A 105 30.11 41.18 2.68
N ASN A 106 29.66 42.43 2.52
CA ASN A 106 30.36 43.69 2.14
C ASN A 106 30.76 43.77 0.64
N PRO A 107 31.02 44.98 0.08
CA PRO A 107 30.97 46.33 0.67
C PRO A 107 29.75 47.12 0.12
N GLU A 108 29.65 48.44 -0.05
CA GLU A 108 30.52 49.66 0.04
C GLU A 108 29.59 50.86 0.40
N CYS A 109 30.02 52.08 0.76
CA CYS A 109 31.36 52.69 0.79
C CYS A 109 31.56 53.56 2.06
N ALA A 110 32.28 54.70 1.94
CA ALA A 110 32.91 55.44 3.03
C ALA A 110 32.54 56.93 3.13
N ALA A 111 32.79 57.52 4.31
CA ALA A 111 32.95 58.96 4.53
C ALA A 111 34.00 59.21 5.64
N ALA A 112 34.72 60.33 5.61
CA ALA A 112 35.74 60.72 6.61
C ALA A 112 35.84 62.25 6.74
N ALA A 113 36.41 62.74 7.85
CA ALA A 113 36.51 64.17 8.20
C ALA A 113 37.56 64.95 7.37
N PRO A 114 37.50 66.30 7.36
CA PRO A 114 38.41 67.08 8.21
C PRO A 114 37.80 68.40 8.79
N PRO A 115 38.54 69.16 9.63
CA PRO A 115 38.06 70.42 10.24
C PRO A 115 38.63 71.71 9.61
N GLY A 116 37.99 72.86 9.86
CA GLY A 116 38.73 74.15 9.98
C GLY A 116 38.11 75.44 9.37
N THR A 117 37.79 76.39 10.26
CA THR A 117 37.92 77.86 10.10
C THR A 117 36.96 78.67 9.21
N GLN A 118 36.67 79.90 9.69
CA GLN A 118 36.08 81.07 9.02
C GLN A 118 34.53 81.17 8.94
N SER A 119 34.06 82.41 8.91
CA SER A 119 32.69 82.94 9.16
C SER A 119 32.16 83.66 7.90
N PRO A 120 31.02 84.41 7.87
CA PRO A 120 30.01 84.67 8.91
C PRO A 120 28.51 84.62 8.47
N SER A 121 27.61 84.44 9.44
CA SER A 121 26.23 84.99 9.49
C SER A 121 25.70 84.80 10.94
N THR A 122 25.25 85.81 11.70
CA THR A 122 23.91 86.46 11.64
C THR A 122 22.77 85.42 11.59
N ASP A 123 21.78 85.43 12.50
CA ASP A 123 21.16 86.60 13.16
C ASP A 123 20.80 86.49 14.65
N ALA A 124 20.53 87.68 15.22
CA ALA A 124 19.61 88.00 16.32
C ALA A 124 19.51 87.05 17.55
N ASN A 125 20.27 87.37 18.60
CA ASN A 125 19.87 87.07 19.98
C ASN A 125 19.04 88.23 20.56
N CYS A 126 17.92 87.94 21.21
CA CYS A 126 17.11 88.91 21.96
C CYS A 126 16.56 88.28 23.25
N ASN A 127 17.13 88.63 24.41
CA ASN A 127 16.38 88.59 25.66
C ASN A 127 16.84 89.66 26.66
N GLU A 128 15.92 90.58 26.93
CA GLU A 128 15.65 91.35 28.15
C GLU A 128 16.73 91.97 29.08
N ASN A 129 16.38 93.19 29.50
CA ASN A 129 16.59 93.84 30.81
C ASN A 129 18.01 94.17 31.32
N SER A 130 18.32 95.47 31.35
CA SER A 130 18.30 96.20 32.63
C SER A 130 18.00 97.69 32.44
N LEU A 131 17.80 98.39 33.56
CA LEU A 131 17.41 99.80 33.70
C LEU A 131 18.62 100.76 33.74
N GLU A 132 18.31 102.06 33.66
CA GLU A 132 19.14 103.21 34.05
C GLU A 132 20.44 103.44 33.22
N GLU A 133 20.88 104.68 32.93
CA GLU A 133 20.73 105.92 33.69
C GLU A 133 20.67 107.17 32.78
N ASN A 134 20.41 108.35 33.35
CA ASN A 134 20.29 109.62 32.63
C ASN A 134 21.66 110.17 32.16
N ARG A 135 21.80 110.51 30.87
CA ARG A 135 22.81 111.51 30.46
C ARG A 135 22.43 112.31 29.20
N PRO A 136 22.19 113.63 29.31
CA PRO A 136 21.97 114.48 28.14
C PRO A 136 23.29 114.85 27.47
N LEU A 137 23.37 114.67 26.15
CA LEU A 137 24.32 115.36 25.27
C LEU A 137 23.50 116.26 24.35
N SER A 138 23.21 117.49 24.77
CA SER A 138 24.12 118.66 24.75
C SER A 138 24.04 119.37 23.40
N SER A 139 23.18 120.38 23.35
CA SER A 139 22.97 121.30 22.23
C SER A 139 24.17 122.23 22.02
N THR A 140 25.33 121.70 21.61
CA THR A 140 26.60 122.44 21.60
C THR A 140 27.16 122.83 20.23
N GLU A 141 26.62 122.33 19.10
CA GLU A 141 27.06 122.76 17.76
C GLU A 141 26.30 124.02 17.29
N SER A 142 24.96 124.02 17.35
CA SER A 142 24.13 125.17 16.97
C SER A 142 24.40 126.41 17.84
N LEU A 143 24.70 126.21 19.12
CA LEU A 143 25.13 127.28 20.03
C LEU A 143 26.55 127.80 19.72
N ARG A 144 27.43 126.98 19.15
CA ARG A 144 28.78 127.38 18.72
C ARG A 144 28.74 128.29 17.51
N GLN A 145 27.83 128.04 16.57
CA GLN A 145 27.64 128.88 15.38
C GLN A 145 27.06 130.26 15.75
N LEU A 146 26.05 130.32 16.64
CA LEU A 146 25.55 131.58 17.19
C LEU A 146 26.61 132.32 18.02
N SER A 147 27.40 131.59 18.83
CA SER A 147 28.51 132.15 19.60
C SER A 147 29.63 132.78 18.74
N GLN A 148 29.77 132.38 17.47
CA GLN A 148 30.77 132.97 16.57
C GLN A 148 30.29 134.22 15.82
N GLN A 149 28.97 134.45 15.72
CA GLN A 149 28.43 135.69 15.15
C GLN A 149 28.16 136.77 16.21
N LEU A 150 27.81 136.39 17.44
CA LEU A 150 27.58 137.34 18.55
C LEU A 150 28.83 138.08 19.05
N ASN A 151 30.03 137.55 18.78
CA ASN A 151 31.30 138.18 19.16
C ASN A 151 31.84 139.21 18.12
N GLY A 152 31.11 139.45 17.02
CA GLY A 152 31.53 140.37 15.95
C GLY A 152 31.02 141.81 16.06
N LEU A 153 30.07 142.09 16.96
CA LEU A 153 29.32 143.37 16.98
C LEU A 153 29.24 144.07 18.35
N LEU A 154 29.94 143.56 19.38
CA LEU A 154 30.02 144.21 20.70
C LEU A 154 31.48 144.48 21.10
N SER A 155 32.11 145.38 20.34
CA SER A 155 33.35 146.05 20.74
C SER A 155 33.33 147.49 20.25
N GLN A 156 33.61 148.42 21.17
CA GLN A 156 33.74 149.87 20.96
C GLN A 156 32.44 150.66 20.66
N SER A 157 31.66 150.92 21.72
CA SER A 157 31.30 152.32 22.00
C SER A 157 32.53 153.05 22.56
N PRO A 158 32.64 154.38 22.44
CA PRO A 158 32.24 155.18 23.61
C PRO A 158 31.64 156.57 23.33
N SER A 159 30.95 157.06 24.35
CA SER A 159 30.66 158.47 24.70
C SER A 159 31.56 159.56 24.10
N SER A 160 30.93 160.63 23.59
CA SER A 160 31.32 162.00 23.95
C SER A 160 30.13 162.96 23.93
N TYR A 161 29.96 163.74 25.00
CA TYR A 161 29.24 165.03 24.99
C TYR A 161 30.17 166.12 24.41
N VAL A 162 29.59 167.28 24.04
CA VAL A 162 30.01 168.67 24.37
C VAL A 162 29.57 169.66 23.27
N ASN A 163 28.96 170.76 23.72
CA ASN A 163 28.57 171.99 23.01
C ASN A 163 27.71 171.89 21.73
N GLY A 164 26.77 172.83 21.64
CA GLY A 164 26.36 173.42 20.37
C GLY A 164 26.66 174.92 20.41
N ASP A 165 26.22 175.66 19.41
CA ASP A 165 25.80 177.05 19.60
C ASP A 165 24.79 177.45 18.50
N SER A 166 24.20 178.64 18.63
CA SER A 166 23.21 179.15 17.68
C SER A 166 23.85 179.70 16.40
N GLU A 167 23.18 179.59 15.26
CA GLU A 167 22.92 180.77 14.43
C GLU A 167 21.73 180.60 13.45
N LEU A 168 21.23 181.74 12.96
CA LEU A 168 20.03 181.85 12.11
C LEU A 168 20.42 182.16 10.66
N THR A 169 19.68 181.63 9.69
CA THR A 169 19.36 182.34 8.43
C THR A 169 18.12 181.72 7.76
N PRO A 170 17.25 182.49 7.07
CA PRO A 170 15.89 182.06 6.73
C PRO A 170 15.77 181.39 5.34
N GLY A 171 14.87 180.40 5.22
CA GLY A 171 14.79 179.52 4.03
C GLY A 171 13.43 178.92 3.67
N SER A 172 12.32 179.63 3.88
CA SER A 172 10.95 179.24 3.49
C SER A 172 10.26 178.09 4.26
N GLU A 173 9.02 178.34 4.63
CA GLU A 173 8.18 177.52 5.53
C GLU A 173 7.74 176.17 4.91
N LYS A 174 7.80 176.04 3.58
CA LYS A 174 7.28 174.87 2.85
C LYS A 174 8.12 173.60 2.98
N GLU A 175 9.45 173.69 3.12
CA GLU A 175 10.29 172.49 3.19
C GLU A 175 10.10 171.70 4.50
N LEU A 176 9.72 172.36 5.59
CA LEU A 176 9.38 171.69 6.85
C LEU A 176 8.04 170.95 6.76
N GLU A 177 7.07 171.52 6.03
CA GLU A 177 5.76 170.90 5.84
C GLU A 177 5.85 169.69 4.89
N THR A 178 6.59 169.78 3.78
CA THR A 178 6.86 168.61 2.94
C THR A 178 7.66 167.55 3.68
N ARG A 179 8.70 167.91 4.44
CA ARG A 179 9.50 166.95 5.22
C ARG A 179 8.68 166.23 6.30
N ASN A 180 7.71 166.89 6.93
CA ASN A 180 6.79 166.24 7.86
C ASN A 180 5.78 165.33 7.14
N GLN A 181 5.29 165.70 5.95
CA GLN A 181 4.45 164.82 5.13
C GLN A 181 5.23 163.60 4.61
N GLU A 182 6.50 163.78 4.23
CA GLU A 182 7.42 162.71 3.84
C GLU A 182 7.72 161.77 5.02
N LEU A 183 7.96 162.30 6.22
CA LEU A 183 8.14 161.49 7.44
C LEU A 183 6.86 160.75 7.83
N ALA A 184 5.68 161.36 7.69
CA ALA A 184 4.40 160.68 7.91
C ALA A 184 4.17 159.57 6.87
N ALA A 185 4.38 159.85 5.59
CA ALA A 185 4.26 158.85 4.52
C ALA A 185 5.30 157.72 4.64
N ALA A 186 6.51 158.01 5.11
CA ALA A 186 7.53 157.01 5.43
C ALA A 186 7.15 156.19 6.67
N LEU A 187 6.53 156.80 7.68
CA LEU A 187 6.00 156.10 8.84
C LEU A 187 4.81 155.21 8.48
N ASP A 188 3.88 155.68 7.65
CA ASP A 188 2.75 154.88 7.16
C ASP A 188 3.20 153.77 6.21
N SER A 189 4.23 154.00 5.38
CA SER A 189 4.90 152.96 4.60
C SER A 189 5.61 151.93 5.50
N SER A 190 6.25 152.38 6.60
CA SER A 190 6.83 151.51 7.62
C SER A 190 5.76 150.72 8.38
N ASN A 191 4.62 151.33 8.69
CA ASN A 191 3.48 150.67 9.34
C ASN A 191 2.84 149.63 8.40
N LEU A 192 2.68 149.96 7.12
CA LEU A 192 2.13 149.07 6.10
C LEU A 192 3.08 147.88 5.83
N THR A 193 4.38 148.13 5.73
CA THR A 193 5.38 147.06 5.55
C THR A 193 5.54 146.20 6.81
N ASN A 194 5.50 146.78 8.02
CA ASN A 194 5.42 146.01 9.26
C ASN A 194 4.13 145.18 9.33
N ALA A 195 2.97 145.72 8.96
CA ALA A 195 1.71 144.96 8.91
C ALA A 195 1.78 143.81 7.89
N GLN A 196 2.38 144.03 6.71
CA GLN A 196 2.62 142.97 5.72
C GLN A 196 3.62 141.90 6.21
N LEU A 197 4.65 142.30 6.97
CA LEU A 197 5.60 141.37 7.58
C LEU A 197 4.99 140.60 8.75
N SER A 198 4.14 141.22 9.57
CA SER A 198 3.34 140.54 10.60
C SER A 198 2.37 139.55 9.98
N ALA A 199 1.61 139.95 8.96
CA ALA A 199 0.71 139.05 8.24
C ALA A 199 1.45 137.85 7.64
N LYS A 200 2.64 138.06 7.03
CA LYS A 200 3.49 136.96 6.55
C LYS A 200 4.09 136.12 7.68
N LEU A 201 4.42 136.70 8.83
CA LEU A 201 4.86 135.94 10.00
C LEU A 201 3.75 135.06 10.55
N ASP A 202 2.50 135.54 10.57
CA ASP A 202 1.35 134.79 11.05
C ASP A 202 0.89 133.74 10.03
N GLU A 203 0.98 134.03 8.73
CA GLU A 203 0.82 133.04 7.65
C GLU A 203 1.89 131.93 7.74
N LEU A 204 3.17 132.27 7.92
CA LEU A 204 4.25 131.29 8.09
C LEU A 204 4.14 130.50 9.39
N LYS A 205 3.66 131.11 10.49
CA LYS A 205 3.31 130.38 11.72
C LYS A 205 2.18 129.38 11.47
N GLN A 206 1.11 129.80 10.78
CA GLN A 206 -0.01 128.92 10.46
C GLN A 206 0.44 127.76 9.57
N GLN A 207 1.19 128.02 8.50
CA GLN A 207 1.78 126.97 7.64
C GLN A 207 2.70 126.04 8.44
N SER A 208 3.54 126.58 9.34
CA SER A 208 4.40 125.77 10.22
C SER A 208 3.60 124.92 11.21
N GLN A 209 2.45 125.41 11.68
CA GLN A 209 1.55 124.70 12.58
C GLN A 209 0.81 123.59 11.83
N GLU A 210 0.22 123.89 10.66
CA GLU A 210 -0.45 122.93 9.80
C GLU A 210 0.49 121.79 9.34
N VAL A 211 1.73 122.10 8.97
CA VAL A 211 2.77 121.10 8.68
C VAL A 211 3.14 120.28 9.92
N THR A 212 3.20 120.90 11.11
CA THR A 212 3.47 120.19 12.36
C THR A 212 2.33 119.25 12.75
N ASP A 213 1.08 119.69 12.59
CA ASP A 213 -0.11 118.89 12.91
C ASP A 213 -0.33 117.76 11.90
N GLN A 214 -0.08 118.00 10.61
CA GLN A 214 -0.07 116.96 9.59
C GLN A 214 1.04 115.93 9.86
N LEU A 215 2.24 116.37 10.25
CA LEU A 215 3.35 115.46 10.62
C LEU A 215 3.07 114.69 11.92
N GLN A 216 2.38 115.29 12.90
CA GLN A 216 1.89 114.57 14.08
C GLN A 216 0.81 113.55 13.72
N LYS A 217 -0.10 113.89 12.80
CA LYS A 217 -1.15 113.01 12.31
C LYS A 217 -0.57 111.82 11.54
N GLU A 218 0.34 112.06 10.60
CA GLU A 218 1.01 111.00 9.86
C GLU A 218 1.83 110.07 10.76
N ARG A 219 2.47 110.61 11.81
CA ARG A 219 3.11 109.79 12.86
C ARG A 219 2.10 108.89 13.58
N LYS A 220 0.95 109.42 14.00
CA LYS A 220 -0.12 108.64 14.66
C LYS A 220 -0.73 107.61 13.72
N ASP A 221 -0.97 107.96 12.46
CA ASP A 221 -1.51 107.06 11.43
C ASP A 221 -0.51 105.94 11.08
N PHE A 222 0.79 106.24 11.04
CA PHE A 222 1.86 105.26 10.86
C PHE A 222 2.00 104.34 12.09
N GLU A 223 2.06 104.90 13.29
CA GLU A 223 2.13 104.15 14.55
C GLU A 223 0.93 103.23 14.73
N GLN A 224 -0.28 103.70 14.39
CA GLN A 224 -1.48 102.88 14.44
C GLN A 224 -1.48 101.77 13.37
N LYS A 225 -0.97 102.02 12.15
CA LYS A 225 -0.76 100.95 11.14
C LYS A 225 0.25 99.92 11.64
N PHE A 226 1.40 100.36 12.13
CA PHE A 226 2.45 99.50 12.67
C PHE A 226 1.95 98.63 13.83
N VAL A 227 1.15 99.18 14.75
CA VAL A 227 0.53 98.40 15.84
C VAL A 227 -0.49 97.38 15.31
N ARG A 228 -1.29 97.70 14.29
CA ARG A 228 -2.20 96.72 13.65
C ARG A 228 -1.44 95.62 12.93
N GLU A 229 -0.43 95.96 12.16
CA GLU A 229 0.42 95.00 11.42
C GLU A 229 1.21 94.10 12.38
N GLN A 230 1.78 94.68 13.44
CA GLN A 230 2.41 93.93 14.52
C GLN A 230 1.41 93.01 15.26
N GLY A 231 0.16 93.45 15.42
CA GLY A 231 -0.94 92.62 15.93
C GLY A 231 -1.23 91.42 15.03
N ALA A 232 -1.51 91.65 13.76
CA ALA A 232 -1.77 90.59 12.78
C ALA A 232 -0.61 89.60 12.64
N MET A 233 0.65 90.07 12.68
CA MET A 233 1.82 89.21 12.68
C MET A 233 1.97 88.37 13.96
N ARG A 234 1.56 88.89 15.13
CA ARG A 234 1.49 88.11 16.37
C ARG A 234 0.37 87.06 16.32
N GLU A 235 -0.81 87.42 15.79
CA GLU A 235 -1.93 86.48 15.61
C GLU A 235 -1.55 85.35 14.64
N GLN A 236 -0.94 85.67 13.50
CA GLN A 236 -0.44 84.68 12.55
C GLN A 236 0.64 83.78 13.18
N LEU A 237 1.57 84.34 13.95
CA LEU A 237 2.57 83.56 14.69
C LEU A 237 1.91 82.63 15.72
N GLN A 238 0.91 83.11 16.47
CA GLN A 238 0.17 82.31 17.44
C GLN A 238 -0.58 81.15 16.78
N VAL A 239 -1.23 81.39 15.64
CA VAL A 239 -1.89 80.35 14.84
C VAL A 239 -0.86 79.33 14.35
N HIS A 240 0.30 79.75 13.84
CA HIS A 240 1.37 78.83 13.43
C HIS A 240 1.92 78.01 14.60
N ILE A 241 2.13 78.61 15.78
CA ILE A 241 2.54 77.89 17.00
C ILE A 241 1.49 76.83 17.38
N GLN A 242 0.20 77.18 17.34
CA GLN A 242 -0.88 76.24 17.63
C GLN A 242 -0.97 75.11 16.59
N THR A 243 -0.84 75.41 15.29
CA THR A 243 -0.80 74.41 14.21
C THR A 243 0.39 73.47 14.35
N ILE A 244 1.58 74.00 14.66
CA ILE A 244 2.78 73.19 14.93
C ILE A 244 2.56 72.31 16.17
N GLY A 245 1.94 72.85 17.24
CA GLY A 245 1.58 72.09 18.43
C GLY A 245 0.69 70.88 18.11
N ILE A 246 -0.40 71.09 17.37
CA ILE A 246 -1.33 70.03 16.93
C ILE A 246 -0.60 68.99 16.07
N LEU A 247 0.18 69.42 15.06
CA LEU A 247 0.93 68.51 14.21
C LEU A 247 2.00 67.72 14.96
N VAL A 248 2.56 68.28 16.05
CA VAL A 248 3.51 67.58 16.93
C VAL A 248 2.81 66.57 17.84
N SER A 249 1.63 66.89 18.39
CA SER A 249 0.84 65.92 19.17
C SER A 249 0.31 64.79 18.28
N GLU A 250 -0.30 65.11 17.13
CA GLU A 250 -0.77 64.11 16.15
C GLU A 250 0.38 63.20 15.68
N LYS A 251 1.55 63.76 15.36
CA LYS A 251 2.74 62.98 15.01
C LYS A 251 3.19 62.07 16.15
N SER A 252 3.16 62.57 17.40
CA SER A 252 3.53 61.78 18.58
C SER A 252 2.54 60.63 18.81
N GLU A 253 1.24 60.89 18.74
CA GLU A 253 0.17 59.90 18.87
C GLU A 253 0.24 58.83 17.77
N LEU A 254 0.38 59.24 16.51
CA LEU A 254 0.56 58.34 15.37
C LEU A 254 1.85 57.51 15.48
N GLN A 255 2.95 58.09 15.97
CA GLN A 255 4.20 57.38 16.20
C GLN A 255 4.07 56.35 17.34
N THR A 256 3.33 56.68 18.41
CA THR A 256 3.01 55.75 19.51
C THR A 256 2.09 54.62 19.04
N ALA A 257 1.01 54.93 18.29
CA ALA A 257 0.10 53.95 17.72
C ALA A 257 0.80 53.02 16.70
N LEU A 258 1.70 53.57 15.87
CA LEU A 258 2.53 52.79 14.95
C LEU A 258 3.50 51.86 15.71
N SER A 259 4.12 52.34 16.79
CA SER A 259 5.00 51.50 17.63
C SER A 259 4.21 50.36 18.29
N TYR A 260 3.05 50.65 18.86
CA TYR A 260 2.17 49.67 19.49
C TYR A 260 1.66 48.61 18.49
N THR A 261 1.18 49.03 17.32
CA THR A 261 0.70 48.11 16.27
C THR A 261 1.83 47.27 15.68
N GLN A 262 3.05 47.82 15.51
CA GLN A 262 4.23 47.03 15.13
C GLN A 262 4.61 46.00 16.20
N GLN A 263 4.51 46.34 17.49
CA GLN A 263 4.79 45.41 18.58
C GLN A 263 3.74 44.29 18.64
N ALA A 264 2.45 44.62 18.53
CA ALA A 264 1.36 43.65 18.49
C ALA A 264 1.47 42.72 17.27
N ALA A 265 1.85 43.24 16.10
CA ALA A 265 2.11 42.44 14.91
C ALA A 265 3.26 41.44 15.14
N ARG A 266 4.40 41.89 15.70
CA ARG A 266 5.53 41.01 16.04
C ARG A 266 5.16 39.91 17.04
N GLN A 267 4.34 40.24 18.05
CA GLN A 267 3.82 39.26 19.01
C GLN A 267 2.94 38.22 18.30
N LYS A 268 2.02 38.64 17.41
CA LYS A 268 1.17 37.73 16.65
C LYS A 268 1.94 36.87 15.63
N THR A 269 3.05 37.37 15.07
CA THR A 269 3.99 36.54 14.28
C THR A 269 4.61 35.45 15.16
N ALA A 270 5.13 35.79 16.34
CA ALA A 270 5.75 34.82 17.25
C ALA A 270 4.74 33.77 17.77
N GLU A 271 3.51 34.17 18.08
CA GLU A 271 2.42 33.25 18.41
C GLU A 271 2.09 32.28 17.26
N ALA A 272 2.05 32.78 16.01
CA ALA A 272 1.83 31.94 14.84
C ALA A 272 2.99 30.97 14.57
N GLU A 273 4.23 31.39 14.84
CA GLU A 273 5.42 30.53 14.77
C GLU A 273 5.40 29.43 15.82
N ASP A 274 5.04 29.72 17.09
CA ASP A 274 4.86 28.70 18.13
C ASP A 274 3.76 27.70 17.76
N LEU A 275 2.59 28.18 17.33
CA LEU A 275 1.49 27.32 16.90
C LEU A 275 1.87 26.45 15.69
N SER A 276 2.66 26.98 14.75
CA SER A 276 3.21 26.22 13.62
C SER A 276 4.19 25.13 14.08
N ASN A 277 5.12 25.45 14.98
CA ASN A 277 6.06 24.51 15.57
C ASN A 277 5.33 23.40 16.34
N ARG A 278 4.32 23.76 17.13
CA ARG A 278 3.49 22.81 17.89
C ARG A 278 2.68 21.91 16.98
N LEU A 279 2.15 22.43 15.87
CA LEU A 279 1.48 21.65 14.82
C LEU A 279 2.44 20.72 14.07
N GLN A 280 3.69 21.12 13.85
CA GLN A 280 4.72 20.26 13.29
C GLN A 280 5.08 19.12 14.26
N ALA A 281 5.23 19.41 15.54
CA ALA A 281 5.52 18.40 16.57
C ALA A 281 4.37 17.37 16.71
N THR A 282 3.10 17.81 16.71
CA THR A 282 1.97 16.87 16.74
C THR A 282 1.88 16.02 15.47
N ARG A 283 2.12 16.59 14.28
CA ARG A 283 2.21 15.82 13.03
C ARG A 283 3.33 14.77 13.06
N GLN A 284 4.50 15.12 13.59
CA GLN A 284 5.59 14.15 13.78
C GLN A 284 5.20 13.03 14.74
N ARG A 285 4.55 13.35 15.86
CA ARG A 285 4.05 12.36 16.83
C ARG A 285 2.96 11.45 16.26
N VAL A 286 2.08 11.97 15.39
CA VAL A 286 1.10 11.14 14.65
C VAL A 286 1.82 10.17 13.70
N ALA A 287 2.78 10.64 12.90
CA ALA A 287 3.54 9.79 11.96
C ALA A 287 4.48 8.78 12.65
N GLU A 288 4.79 8.99 13.92
CA GLU A 288 5.44 8.02 14.81
C GLU A 288 4.43 6.99 15.33
N LEU A 289 3.27 7.42 15.83
CA LEU A 289 2.20 6.55 16.30
C LEU A 289 1.69 5.63 15.18
N GLU A 290 1.49 6.14 13.96
CA GLU A 290 1.14 5.37 12.77
C GLU A 290 2.16 4.28 12.45
N ARG A 291 3.47 4.57 12.60
CA ARG A 291 4.53 3.55 12.49
C ARG A 291 4.42 2.50 13.58
N THR A 292 4.25 2.90 14.85
CA THR A 292 4.12 1.93 15.95
C THR A 292 2.88 1.05 15.79
N LEU A 293 1.76 1.61 15.33
CA LEU A 293 0.52 0.87 15.06
C LEU A 293 0.71 -0.14 13.91
N SER A 294 1.43 0.25 12.86
CA SER A 294 1.81 -0.66 11.75
C SER A 294 2.73 -1.80 12.22
N THR A 295 3.73 -1.49 13.04
CA THR A 295 4.61 -2.50 13.66
C THR A 295 3.84 -3.44 14.58
N VAL A 296 2.95 -2.93 15.44
CA VAL A 296 2.10 -3.75 16.31
C VAL A 296 1.11 -4.59 15.49
N SER A 297 0.53 -4.06 14.40
CA SER A 297 -0.35 -4.82 13.51
C SER A 297 0.37 -5.97 12.79
N THR A 298 1.61 -5.74 12.35
CA THR A 298 2.43 -6.78 11.71
C THR A 298 2.92 -7.83 12.71
N GLN A 299 3.30 -7.44 13.93
CA GLN A 299 3.60 -8.36 15.04
C GLN A 299 2.37 -9.18 15.44
N HIS A 300 1.19 -8.57 15.57
CA HIS A 300 -0.06 -9.27 15.89
C HIS A 300 -0.37 -10.35 14.84
N LYS A 301 -0.25 -10.01 13.55
CA LYS A 301 -0.41 -10.98 12.44
C LYS A 301 0.67 -12.07 12.41
N GLN A 302 1.82 -11.88 13.05
CA GLN A 302 2.83 -12.93 13.26
C GLN A 302 2.44 -13.83 14.44
N PHE A 303 1.98 -13.25 15.56
CA PHE A 303 1.47 -14.01 16.70
C PHE A 303 0.22 -14.84 16.36
N GLU A 304 -0.73 -14.30 15.57
CA GLU A 304 -1.87 -15.08 15.06
C GLU A 304 -1.44 -16.29 14.22
N LYS A 305 -0.42 -16.13 13.37
CA LYS A 305 0.12 -17.22 12.56
C LYS A 305 0.78 -18.28 13.44
N HIS A 306 1.62 -17.86 14.38
CA HIS A 306 2.28 -18.78 15.30
C HIS A 306 1.27 -19.52 16.19
N ASN A 307 0.22 -18.86 16.69
CA ASN A 307 -0.84 -19.52 17.44
C ASN A 307 -1.59 -20.55 16.57
N LYS A 308 -1.89 -20.23 15.31
CA LYS A 308 -2.50 -21.19 14.36
C LYS A 308 -1.57 -22.35 13.98
N GLU A 309 -0.25 -22.20 14.12
CA GLU A 309 0.72 -23.30 13.98
C GLU A 309 0.75 -24.16 15.26
N LEU A 310 0.79 -23.54 16.45
CA LEU A 310 0.69 -24.24 17.74
C LEU A 310 -0.63 -25.01 17.91
N GLU A 311 -1.75 -24.49 17.40
CA GLU A 311 -3.05 -25.17 17.39
C GLU A 311 -3.03 -26.43 16.52
N LYS A 312 -2.34 -26.39 15.38
CA LYS A 312 -2.14 -27.55 14.50
C LYS A 312 -1.18 -28.57 15.11
N GLU A 313 -0.09 -28.13 15.73
CA GLU A 313 0.84 -29.01 16.45
C GLU A 313 0.13 -29.71 17.61
N ARG A 314 -0.64 -28.96 18.42
CA ARG A 314 -1.52 -29.50 19.47
C ARG A 314 -2.46 -30.58 18.95
N ASP A 315 -3.14 -30.33 17.84
CA ASP A 315 -4.16 -31.27 17.34
C ASP A 315 -3.56 -32.46 16.57
N SER A 316 -2.39 -32.29 15.95
CA SER A 316 -1.54 -33.38 15.45
C SER A 316 -1.05 -34.28 16.59
N LEU A 317 -0.56 -33.69 17.69
CA LEU A 317 -0.13 -34.43 18.88
C LEU A 317 -1.29 -35.17 19.55
N LYS A 318 -2.50 -34.59 19.61
CA LYS A 318 -3.71 -35.33 20.05
C LYS A 318 -3.99 -36.56 19.18
N LEU A 319 -3.85 -36.42 17.85
CA LEU A 319 -4.10 -37.51 16.90
C LEU A 319 -3.08 -38.64 17.08
N GLU A 320 -1.79 -38.32 17.25
CA GLU A 320 -0.75 -39.32 17.48
C GLU A 320 -0.87 -39.96 18.87
N VAL A 321 -1.24 -39.21 19.92
CA VAL A 321 -1.58 -39.77 21.24
C VAL A 321 -2.75 -40.76 21.13
N TYR A 322 -3.79 -40.43 20.38
CA TYR A 322 -4.90 -41.36 20.12
C TYR A 322 -4.43 -42.62 19.35
N ARG A 323 -3.59 -42.46 18.33
CA ARG A 323 -3.03 -43.57 17.53
C ARG A 323 -2.16 -44.49 18.38
N LEU A 324 -1.27 -43.92 19.20
CA LEU A 324 -0.40 -44.66 20.13
C LEU A 324 -1.21 -45.37 21.22
N ASN A 325 -2.26 -44.73 21.75
CA ASN A 325 -3.14 -45.37 22.72
C ASN A 325 -3.89 -46.56 22.11
N LYS A 326 -4.42 -46.43 20.88
CA LYS A 326 -5.05 -47.54 20.15
C LYS A 326 -4.06 -48.70 19.92
N ALA A 327 -2.84 -48.40 19.47
CA ALA A 327 -1.79 -49.42 19.31
C ALA A 327 -1.37 -50.06 20.65
N SER A 328 -1.43 -49.31 21.76
CA SER A 328 -1.18 -49.86 23.10
C SER A 328 -2.27 -50.82 23.55
N GLU A 329 -3.56 -50.51 23.31
CA GLU A 329 -4.66 -51.44 23.60
C GLU A 329 -4.59 -52.71 22.71
N GLU A 330 -4.27 -52.56 21.42
CA GLU A 330 -4.04 -53.70 20.51
C GLU A 330 -2.89 -54.60 21.01
N ALA A 331 -1.78 -54.01 21.45
CA ALA A 331 -0.66 -54.75 22.02
C ALA A 331 -0.98 -55.41 23.38
N LYS A 332 -1.78 -54.76 24.24
CA LYS A 332 -2.28 -55.36 25.49
C LYS A 332 -3.18 -56.55 25.20
N GLN A 333 -4.08 -56.44 24.22
CA GLN A 333 -4.96 -57.53 23.82
C GLN A 333 -4.15 -58.72 23.31
N GLN A 334 -3.22 -58.51 22.37
CA GLN A 334 -2.31 -59.56 21.89
C GLN A 334 -1.50 -60.21 23.03
N SER A 335 -1.02 -59.42 23.99
CA SER A 335 -0.33 -59.93 25.17
C SER A 335 -1.23 -60.80 26.05
N SER A 336 -2.51 -60.42 26.21
CA SER A 336 -3.49 -61.24 26.95
C SER A 336 -3.84 -62.55 26.23
N GLU A 337 -4.02 -62.52 24.91
CA GLU A 337 -4.29 -63.68 24.07
C GLU A 337 -3.12 -64.69 24.10
N LEU A 338 -1.88 -64.20 23.96
CA LEU A 338 -0.68 -65.02 24.10
C LEU A 338 -0.51 -65.59 25.52
N SER A 339 -0.87 -64.81 26.55
CA SER A 339 -0.84 -65.27 27.95
C SER A 339 -1.86 -66.38 28.21
N GLU A 340 -3.05 -66.30 27.62
CA GLU A 340 -4.03 -67.39 27.67
C GLU A 340 -3.60 -68.62 26.87
N GLN A 341 -3.04 -68.46 25.67
CA GLN A 341 -2.47 -69.58 24.91
C GLN A 341 -1.36 -70.29 25.71
N LEU A 342 -0.48 -69.55 26.37
CA LEU A 342 0.55 -70.10 27.25
C LEU A 342 -0.07 -70.84 28.44
N ARG A 343 -1.10 -70.27 29.07
CA ARG A 343 -1.87 -70.91 30.18
C ARG A 343 -2.50 -72.23 29.74
N LEU A 344 -3.09 -72.28 28.54
CA LEU A 344 -3.69 -73.49 27.96
C LEU A 344 -2.62 -74.54 27.67
N ARG A 345 -1.52 -74.20 26.99
CA ARG A 345 -0.40 -75.13 26.73
C ARG A 345 0.27 -75.63 28.01
N ALA A 346 0.36 -74.80 29.05
CA ALA A 346 0.85 -75.23 30.37
C ALA A 346 -0.12 -76.21 31.06
N GLY A 347 -1.43 -75.99 30.91
CA GLY A 347 -2.50 -76.90 31.34
C GLY A 347 -2.42 -78.25 30.64
N GLU A 348 -2.41 -78.28 29.31
CA GLU A 348 -2.19 -79.49 28.49
C GLU A 348 -0.91 -80.22 28.92
N SER A 349 0.21 -79.48 29.04
CA SER A 349 1.49 -80.03 29.49
C SER A 349 1.47 -80.54 30.93
N SER A 350 0.49 -80.15 31.76
CA SER A 350 0.28 -80.74 33.09
C SER A 350 -0.59 -82.00 33.04
N ALA A 351 -1.64 -82.01 32.20
CA ALA A 351 -2.47 -83.19 31.96
C ALA A 351 -1.66 -84.33 31.32
N MET A 352 -0.91 -84.06 30.25
CA MET A 352 -0.01 -85.04 29.61
C MET A 352 1.04 -85.59 30.59
N ARG A 353 1.50 -84.79 31.58
CA ARG A 353 2.39 -85.28 32.65
C ARG A 353 1.65 -86.20 33.63
N GLN A 354 0.42 -85.88 34.02
CA GLN A 354 -0.41 -86.73 34.86
C GLN A 354 -0.74 -88.06 34.15
N GLU A 355 -1.09 -88.02 32.86
CA GLU A 355 -1.31 -89.22 32.03
C GLU A 355 -0.05 -90.08 31.90
N LEU A 356 1.13 -89.47 31.68
CA LEU A 356 2.41 -90.19 31.68
C LEU A 356 2.71 -90.81 33.04
N GLU A 357 2.42 -90.11 34.15
CA GLU A 357 2.63 -90.62 35.50
C GLU A 357 1.64 -91.74 35.87
N GLU A 358 0.41 -91.69 35.35
CA GLU A 358 -0.55 -92.81 35.40
C GLU A 358 -0.10 -93.99 34.54
N LEU A 359 0.37 -93.75 33.31
CA LEU A 359 0.90 -94.78 32.42
C LEU A 359 2.13 -95.44 33.03
N HIS A 360 2.97 -94.69 33.74
CA HIS A 360 4.10 -95.23 34.49
C HIS A 360 3.64 -96.15 35.62
N LYS A 361 2.68 -95.71 36.46
CA LYS A 361 2.08 -96.55 37.52
C LYS A 361 1.38 -97.81 36.95
N LYS A 362 0.73 -97.68 35.79
CA LYS A 362 0.12 -98.80 35.05
C LYS A 362 1.19 -99.76 34.52
N LEU A 363 2.33 -99.25 34.04
CA LEU A 363 3.48 -100.05 33.59
C LEU A 363 4.17 -100.76 34.77
N GLU A 364 4.47 -100.07 35.87
CA GLU A 364 5.02 -100.68 37.09
C GLU A 364 4.12 -101.83 37.59
N MET A 365 2.81 -101.62 37.59
CA MET A 365 1.84 -102.65 37.96
C MET A 365 1.74 -103.78 36.92
N ALA A 366 1.91 -103.48 35.63
CA ALA A 366 1.97 -104.49 34.57
C ALA A 366 3.24 -105.33 34.64
N ASP A 367 4.41 -104.74 34.89
CA ASP A 367 5.67 -105.44 35.12
C ASP A 367 5.59 -106.30 36.39
N LEU A 368 4.97 -105.79 37.46
CA LEU A 368 4.70 -106.57 38.68
C LEU A 368 3.76 -107.75 38.41
N MET A 369 2.71 -107.57 37.59
CA MET A 369 1.86 -108.67 37.14
C MET A 369 2.62 -109.66 36.24
N ILE A 370 3.45 -109.20 35.32
CA ILE A 370 4.29 -110.05 34.46
C ILE A 370 5.29 -110.84 35.31
N GLN A 371 5.84 -110.26 36.38
CA GLN A 371 6.69 -110.93 37.36
C GLN A 371 5.92 -112.01 38.17
N GLN A 372 4.63 -111.79 38.43
CA GLN A 372 3.73 -112.78 39.06
C GLN A 372 3.30 -113.89 38.07
N PHE A 373 2.99 -113.58 36.81
CA PHE A 373 2.64 -114.56 35.78
C PHE A 373 3.85 -115.39 35.33
N SER A 374 5.04 -114.80 35.21
CA SER A 374 6.28 -115.54 34.92
C SER A 374 6.75 -116.42 36.09
N SER A 375 6.17 -116.25 37.29
CA SER A 375 6.33 -117.16 38.43
C SER A 375 5.13 -118.09 38.69
N GLN A 376 4.03 -118.01 37.92
CA GLN A 376 2.86 -118.88 38.03
C GLN A 376 2.28 -119.31 36.66
N SER A 377 2.44 -120.59 36.33
CA SER A 377 1.90 -121.19 35.10
C SER A 377 0.38 -121.39 35.15
N GLY A 378 -0.37 -120.70 34.28
CA GLY A 378 -1.83 -120.87 34.13
C GLY A 378 -2.44 -120.07 32.96
N PRO A 379 -3.41 -120.62 32.18
CA PRO A 379 -4.05 -119.96 31.02
C PRO A 379 -5.46 -119.38 31.37
N PRO A 380 -6.27 -118.78 30.46
CA PRO A 380 -6.10 -118.53 29.02
C PRO A 380 -6.50 -117.09 28.55
N SER A 381 -6.03 -116.01 29.20
CA SER A 381 -6.63 -114.65 29.05
C SER A 381 -6.58 -113.99 27.64
N ALA A 382 -5.43 -113.99 26.97
CA ALA A 382 -5.15 -113.07 25.85
C ALA A 382 -6.10 -113.20 24.64
N ASN A 383 -6.57 -114.42 24.34
CA ASN A 383 -7.42 -114.67 23.17
C ASN A 383 -8.83 -114.07 23.33
N GLN A 384 -9.31 -113.95 24.58
CA GLN A 384 -10.62 -113.36 24.89
C GLN A 384 -10.58 -111.82 24.81
N GLN A 385 -9.45 -111.20 25.17
CA GLN A 385 -9.23 -109.77 25.02
C GLN A 385 -9.21 -109.33 23.56
N LEU A 386 -8.56 -110.10 22.68
CA LEU A 386 -8.56 -109.82 21.24
C LEU A 386 -9.97 -109.86 20.63
N GLN A 387 -10.81 -110.81 21.06
CA GLN A 387 -12.19 -110.89 20.58
C GLN A 387 -13.06 -109.72 21.06
N MET A 388 -12.94 -109.32 22.34
CA MET A 388 -13.64 -108.13 22.84
C MET A 388 -13.25 -106.85 22.08
N ALA A 389 -11.96 -106.67 21.75
CA ALA A 389 -11.50 -105.52 20.98
C ALA A 389 -12.04 -105.49 19.53
N LEU A 390 -12.27 -106.66 18.92
CA LEU A 390 -12.91 -106.76 17.60
C LEU A 390 -14.42 -106.46 17.67
N GLU A 391 -15.09 -106.90 18.73
CA GLU A 391 -16.50 -106.60 18.99
C GLU A 391 -16.72 -105.11 19.32
N GLU A 392 -15.81 -104.49 20.08
CA GLU A 392 -15.78 -103.05 20.36
C GLU A 392 -15.53 -102.22 19.09
N LYS A 393 -14.53 -102.61 18.27
CA LYS A 393 -14.29 -101.98 16.96
C LYS A 393 -15.55 -102.00 16.09
N MET A 394 -16.23 -103.14 15.99
CA MET A 394 -17.46 -103.30 15.21
C MET A 394 -18.59 -102.40 15.74
N GLN A 395 -18.71 -102.25 17.07
CA GLN A 395 -19.67 -101.34 17.69
C GLN A 395 -19.36 -99.87 17.38
N LEU A 396 -18.08 -99.46 17.44
CA LEU A 396 -17.66 -98.10 17.10
C LEU A 396 -17.84 -97.78 15.60
N GLU A 397 -17.62 -98.75 14.70
CA GLU A 397 -17.92 -98.60 13.26
C GLU A 397 -19.42 -98.47 13.00
N ALA A 398 -20.26 -99.22 13.73
CA ALA A 398 -21.72 -99.07 13.67
C ALA A 398 -22.19 -97.71 14.20
N GLN A 399 -21.68 -97.25 15.34
CA GLN A 399 -21.98 -95.92 15.90
C GLN A 399 -21.52 -94.79 14.98
N THR A 400 -20.34 -94.91 14.38
CA THR A 400 -19.81 -93.94 13.40
C THR A 400 -20.71 -93.87 12.16
N SER A 401 -21.21 -95.02 11.69
CA SER A 401 -22.17 -95.07 10.57
C SER A 401 -23.50 -94.40 10.92
N GLN A 402 -24.06 -94.68 12.10
CA GLN A 402 -25.30 -94.03 12.59
C GLN A 402 -25.15 -92.52 12.76
N LEU A 403 -24.00 -92.04 13.26
CA LEU A 403 -23.69 -90.61 13.34
C LEU A 403 -23.52 -89.97 11.95
N MET A 404 -22.97 -90.69 10.97
CA MET A 404 -22.87 -90.21 9.60
C MET A 404 -24.25 -90.10 8.94
N GLU A 405 -25.14 -91.07 9.16
CA GLU A 405 -26.53 -91.04 8.70
C GLU A 405 -27.33 -89.89 9.34
N SER A 406 -27.22 -89.67 10.66
CA SER A 406 -27.94 -88.57 11.33
C SER A 406 -27.42 -87.19 10.92
N VAL A 407 -26.11 -87.02 10.73
CA VAL A 407 -25.52 -85.80 10.15
C VAL A 407 -25.98 -85.58 8.71
N GLN A 408 -26.23 -86.65 7.93
CA GLN A 408 -26.75 -86.53 6.58
C GLN A 408 -28.25 -86.17 6.56
N GLN A 409 -29.04 -86.74 7.48
CA GLN A 409 -30.45 -86.37 7.69
C GLN A 409 -30.60 -84.90 8.11
N LEU A 410 -29.83 -84.44 9.10
CA LEU A 410 -29.85 -83.04 9.54
C LEU A 410 -29.46 -82.04 8.44
N LYS A 411 -28.57 -82.43 7.51
CA LYS A 411 -28.28 -81.63 6.30
C LYS A 411 -29.48 -81.56 5.38
N THR A 412 -30.13 -82.69 5.06
CA THR A 412 -31.30 -82.70 4.18
C THR A 412 -32.49 -81.97 4.80
N GLU A 413 -32.67 -82.02 6.12
CA GLU A 413 -33.67 -81.22 6.84
C GLU A 413 -33.36 -79.72 6.76
N ARG A 414 -32.12 -79.30 7.08
CA ARG A 414 -31.67 -77.90 6.92
C ARG A 414 -31.94 -77.38 5.50
N ASP A 415 -31.64 -78.18 4.48
CA ASP A 415 -31.78 -77.76 3.08
C ASP A 415 -33.25 -77.70 2.64
N GLN A 416 -34.12 -78.56 3.21
CA GLN A 416 -35.58 -78.44 3.06
C GLN A 416 -36.12 -77.18 3.74
N TYR A 417 -35.71 -76.86 4.98
CA TYR A 417 -36.12 -75.64 5.66
C TYR A 417 -35.62 -74.37 4.94
N ALA A 418 -34.39 -74.39 4.41
CA ALA A 418 -33.86 -73.28 3.61
C ALA A 418 -34.67 -73.06 2.32
N ALA A 419 -35.08 -74.14 1.64
CA ALA A 419 -35.95 -74.07 0.47
C ALA A 419 -37.37 -73.57 0.81
N GLN A 420 -37.94 -74.01 1.94
CA GLN A 420 -39.24 -73.54 2.44
C GLN A 420 -39.23 -72.03 2.73
N LEU A 421 -38.23 -71.54 3.48
CA LEU A 421 -38.06 -70.11 3.76
C LEU A 421 -37.86 -69.28 2.48
N GLN A 422 -37.18 -69.83 1.47
CA GLN A 422 -37.04 -69.18 0.17
C GLN A 422 -38.38 -69.10 -0.58
N GLU A 423 -39.21 -70.14 -0.53
CA GLU A 423 -40.52 -70.16 -1.18
C GLU A 423 -41.52 -69.24 -0.48
N GLU A 424 -41.58 -69.26 0.87
CA GLU A 424 -42.33 -68.29 1.66
C GLU A 424 -41.92 -66.85 1.33
N GLY A 425 -40.61 -66.60 1.20
CA GLY A 425 -40.08 -65.30 0.78
C GLY A 425 -40.58 -64.83 -0.59
N LYS A 426 -40.78 -65.74 -1.55
CA LYS A 426 -41.43 -65.42 -2.84
C LYS A 426 -42.91 -65.10 -2.64
N VAL A 427 -43.64 -65.95 -1.91
CA VAL A 427 -45.09 -65.75 -1.66
C VAL A 427 -45.36 -64.40 -0.98
N TRP A 428 -44.54 -63.99 -0.01
CA TRP A 428 -44.64 -62.68 0.62
C TRP A 428 -44.30 -61.53 -0.34
N LYS A 429 -43.30 -61.69 -1.22
CA LYS A 429 -42.97 -60.70 -2.26
C LYS A 429 -44.12 -60.53 -3.26
N ASP A 430 -44.59 -61.64 -3.83
CA ASP A 430 -45.67 -61.65 -4.84
C ASP A 430 -46.97 -61.09 -4.25
N ARG A 431 -47.27 -61.40 -2.98
CA ARG A 431 -48.41 -60.82 -2.26
C ARG A 431 -48.25 -59.31 -2.01
N THR A 432 -47.02 -58.83 -1.79
CA THR A 432 -46.72 -57.40 -1.65
C THR A 432 -46.88 -56.66 -2.97
N GLU A 433 -46.39 -57.23 -4.08
CA GLU A 433 -46.57 -56.67 -5.43
C GLU A 433 -48.05 -56.67 -5.85
N GLN A 434 -48.82 -57.70 -5.50
CA GLN A 434 -50.27 -57.75 -5.72
C GLN A 434 -51.00 -56.64 -4.95
N LEU A 435 -50.66 -56.40 -3.68
CA LEU A 435 -51.26 -55.32 -2.89
C LEU A 435 -50.88 -53.93 -3.43
N LEU A 436 -49.63 -53.74 -3.88
CA LEU A 436 -49.20 -52.51 -4.53
C LEU A 436 -50.00 -52.24 -5.80
N SER A 437 -50.22 -53.27 -6.63
CA SER A 437 -51.04 -53.17 -7.84
C SER A 437 -52.50 -52.80 -7.54
N GLN A 438 -53.09 -53.32 -6.46
CA GLN A 438 -54.45 -52.95 -6.02
C GLN A 438 -54.53 -51.51 -5.52
N VAL A 439 -53.54 -51.03 -4.79
CA VAL A 439 -53.47 -49.63 -4.34
C VAL A 439 -53.37 -48.68 -5.55
N ASN A 440 -52.57 -49.03 -6.56
CA ASN A 440 -52.46 -48.25 -7.78
C ASN A 440 -53.77 -48.22 -8.57
N SER A 441 -54.45 -49.35 -8.78
CA SER A 441 -55.73 -49.37 -9.51
C SER A 441 -56.82 -48.58 -8.79
N LEU A 442 -56.90 -48.67 -7.46
CA LEU A 442 -57.82 -47.86 -6.65
C LEU A 442 -57.49 -46.35 -6.70
N SER A 443 -56.21 -45.98 -6.85
CA SER A 443 -55.81 -44.58 -7.07
C SER A 443 -56.28 -44.06 -8.43
N GLU A 444 -56.12 -44.85 -9.50
CA GLU A 444 -56.62 -44.49 -10.83
C GLU A 444 -58.16 -44.44 -10.88
N GLU A 445 -58.86 -45.37 -10.23
CA GLU A 445 -60.33 -45.36 -10.12
C GLU A 445 -60.84 -44.14 -9.36
N LYS A 446 -60.14 -43.73 -8.29
CA LYS A 446 -60.42 -42.49 -7.57
C LYS A 446 -60.22 -41.26 -8.46
N GLU A 447 -59.16 -41.21 -9.25
CA GLU A 447 -58.88 -40.11 -10.17
C GLU A 447 -59.95 -40.01 -11.28
N ARG A 448 -60.31 -41.14 -11.91
CA ARG A 448 -61.43 -41.23 -12.88
C ARG A 448 -62.77 -40.82 -12.26
N SER A 449 -63.02 -41.19 -11.01
CA SER A 449 -64.23 -40.77 -10.28
C SER A 449 -64.24 -39.27 -10.03
N MET A 450 -63.07 -38.68 -9.73
CA MET A 450 -62.92 -37.25 -9.49
C MET A 450 -63.13 -36.42 -10.78
N THR A 451 -62.62 -36.88 -11.93
CA THR A 451 -62.91 -36.25 -13.23
C THR A 451 -64.39 -36.38 -13.60
N GLN A 452 -65.01 -37.54 -13.37
CA GLN A 452 -66.44 -37.74 -13.65
C GLN A 452 -67.35 -36.88 -12.77
N ILE A 453 -66.99 -36.64 -11.50
CA ILE A 453 -67.69 -35.67 -10.64
C ILE A 453 -67.58 -34.26 -11.24
N GLN A 454 -66.39 -33.85 -11.68
CA GLN A 454 -66.18 -32.52 -12.27
C GLN A 454 -66.99 -32.32 -13.56
N GLU A 455 -67.12 -33.37 -14.40
CA GLU A 455 -67.98 -33.36 -15.60
C GLU A 455 -69.46 -33.25 -15.24
N LEU A 456 -69.93 -33.97 -14.22
CA LEU A 456 -71.32 -33.90 -13.75
C LEU A 456 -71.66 -32.55 -13.12
N GLU A 457 -70.73 -31.91 -12.41
CA GLU A 457 -70.89 -30.54 -11.89
C GLU A 457 -71.09 -29.53 -13.03
N ASN A 458 -70.31 -29.63 -14.11
CA ASN A 458 -70.49 -28.81 -15.31
C ASN A 458 -71.85 -29.03 -15.98
N LEU A 459 -72.28 -30.29 -16.15
CA LEU A 459 -73.58 -30.63 -16.72
C LEU A 459 -74.77 -30.13 -15.86
N VAL A 460 -74.63 -30.10 -14.53
CA VAL A 460 -75.64 -29.51 -13.63
C VAL A 460 -75.72 -27.98 -13.77
N ILE A 461 -74.62 -27.31 -14.09
CA ILE A 461 -74.62 -25.87 -14.43
C ILE A 461 -75.33 -25.64 -15.76
N GLU A 462 -75.03 -26.43 -16.80
CA GLU A 462 -75.70 -26.33 -18.10
C GLU A 462 -77.21 -26.61 -18.02
N LEU A 463 -77.64 -27.63 -17.29
CA LEU A 463 -79.06 -27.95 -17.09
C LEU A 463 -79.82 -26.86 -16.31
N ARG A 464 -79.18 -26.18 -15.35
CA ARG A 464 -79.77 -25.01 -14.69
C ARG A 464 -79.99 -23.85 -15.68
N ASN A 465 -79.02 -23.60 -16.56
CA ASN A 465 -79.13 -22.58 -17.58
C ASN A 465 -80.23 -22.91 -18.62
N ALA A 466 -80.38 -24.18 -18.99
CA ALA A 466 -81.47 -24.63 -19.87
C ALA A 466 -82.86 -24.53 -19.19
N SER A 467 -82.95 -24.84 -17.89
CA SER A 467 -84.19 -24.69 -17.12
C SER A 467 -84.65 -23.23 -16.98
N ALA A 468 -83.72 -22.28 -16.98
CA ALA A 468 -84.04 -20.85 -16.97
C ALA A 468 -84.72 -20.42 -18.29
N LEU A 469 -84.25 -20.92 -19.44
CA LEU A 469 -84.82 -20.62 -20.76
C LEU A 469 -86.23 -21.22 -20.94
N LEU A 470 -86.45 -22.46 -20.50
CA LEU A 470 -87.76 -23.13 -20.59
C LEU A 470 -88.83 -22.56 -19.65
N SER A 471 -88.45 -21.66 -18.74
CA SER A 471 -89.38 -20.97 -17.84
C SER A 471 -90.06 -19.74 -18.47
N GLN A 472 -89.72 -19.40 -19.72
CA GLN A 472 -90.23 -18.22 -20.44
C GLN A 472 -91.29 -18.54 -21.54
N GLU A 473 -91.64 -19.82 -21.75
CA GLU A 473 -92.58 -20.26 -22.81
C GLU A 473 -93.83 -21.00 -22.27
N ARG A 474 -94.24 -20.79 -21.01
CA ARG A 474 -95.39 -21.49 -20.40
C ARG A 474 -96.31 -20.67 -19.48
N GLU A 475 -96.90 -19.62 -20.03
CA GLU A 475 -98.19 -19.08 -19.54
C GLU A 475 -99.13 -18.81 -20.72
N ASP A 476 -99.82 -19.84 -21.24
CA ASP A 476 -101.01 -19.65 -22.10
C ASP A 476 -101.86 -20.93 -22.29
N GLN A 477 -102.85 -21.20 -21.40
CA GLN A 477 -104.15 -21.88 -21.69
C GLN A 477 -105.01 -22.20 -20.44
N ALA A 478 -106.34 -22.16 -20.62
CA ALA A 478 -107.39 -22.62 -19.68
C ALA A 478 -108.63 -23.19 -20.44
N ALA A 479 -109.58 -23.84 -19.76
CA ALA A 479 -110.77 -24.57 -20.29
C ALA A 479 -111.97 -24.52 -19.28
N PRO A 480 -113.24 -25.02 -19.48
CA PRO A 480 -113.83 -25.96 -20.50
C PRO A 480 -115.28 -25.61 -21.07
N GLU A 481 -116.15 -26.60 -21.43
CA GLU A 481 -117.41 -26.58 -22.29
C GLU A 481 -118.81 -26.57 -21.53
N PRO A 482 -120.07 -27.00 -22.00
CA PRO A 482 -120.66 -27.49 -23.31
C PRO A 482 -122.20 -27.22 -23.70
N THR A 483 -122.62 -27.56 -24.96
CA THR A 483 -123.97 -28.05 -25.52
C THR A 483 -125.36 -27.29 -25.46
N GLY A 484 -126.11 -27.08 -26.59
CA GLY A 484 -127.59 -26.70 -26.65
C GLY A 484 -128.31 -26.41 -28.05
N PRO A 485 -129.67 -26.61 -28.29
CA PRO A 485 -130.36 -26.41 -29.63
C PRO A 485 -131.91 -25.97 -29.79
N SER A 486 -132.34 -25.57 -31.02
CA SER A 486 -133.71 -25.49 -31.71
C SER A 486 -134.76 -24.32 -31.51
N GLU A 487 -135.87 -24.27 -32.32
CA GLU A 487 -136.56 -23.06 -32.93
C GLU A 487 -137.89 -22.46 -32.31
N ASN A 488 -138.56 -21.46 -32.98
CA ASN A 488 -139.17 -20.23 -32.37
C ASN A 488 -140.54 -19.62 -32.87
N GLU A 489 -141.03 -18.63 -32.08
CA GLU A 489 -141.77 -17.36 -32.40
C GLU A 489 -143.32 -17.21 -32.26
N THR A 490 -143.76 -16.31 -31.34
CA THR A 490 -145.11 -15.64 -31.33
C THR A 490 -145.12 -14.33 -30.51
N ALA A 491 -144.08 -13.49 -30.62
CA ALA A 491 -143.59 -12.67 -29.49
C ALA A 491 -144.06 -11.18 -29.39
N LEU A 492 -144.90 -10.69 -30.31
CA LEU A 492 -144.87 -9.26 -30.72
C LEU A 492 -145.79 -8.24 -30.02
N GLN A 493 -146.65 -8.64 -29.08
CA GLN A 493 -147.45 -7.70 -28.26
C GLN A 493 -147.19 -7.79 -26.76
N GLU A 494 -146.73 -8.95 -26.30
CA GLU A 494 -145.86 -9.01 -25.12
C GLU A 494 -144.75 -7.96 -25.27
N ALA A 495 -144.20 -7.78 -26.47
CA ALA A 495 -143.10 -6.87 -26.81
C ALA A 495 -143.23 -5.42 -26.30
N LEU A 496 -144.42 -4.83 -26.07
CA LEU A 496 -144.52 -3.46 -25.53
C LEU A 496 -144.53 -3.40 -23.99
N GLY A 497 -145.19 -4.36 -23.34
CA GLY A 497 -145.06 -4.54 -21.89
C GLY A 497 -143.66 -4.99 -21.52
N LYS A 498 -143.10 -5.90 -22.33
CA LYS A 498 -141.68 -6.25 -22.34
C LYS A 498 -140.83 -5.00 -22.58
N LEU A 499 -140.97 -4.21 -23.64
CA LEU A 499 -140.11 -3.01 -23.86
C LEU A 499 -140.04 -2.04 -22.66
N GLN A 500 -141.11 -1.91 -21.88
CA GLN A 500 -141.08 -1.13 -20.63
C GLN A 500 -140.34 -1.88 -19.50
N GLN A 501 -140.61 -3.17 -19.33
CA GLN A 501 -139.92 -4.03 -18.37
C GLN A 501 -138.43 -4.22 -18.73
N GLU A 502 -138.12 -4.62 -19.96
CA GLU A 502 -136.81 -4.63 -20.63
C GLU A 502 -136.06 -3.31 -20.47
N LYS A 503 -136.73 -2.14 -20.45
CA LYS A 503 -136.06 -0.86 -20.19
C LYS A 503 -135.62 -0.72 -18.73
N ASP A 504 -136.46 -1.12 -17.78
CA ASP A 504 -136.15 -1.04 -16.36
C ASP A 504 -135.18 -2.18 -15.94
N ASP A 505 -135.26 -3.33 -16.59
CA ASP A 505 -134.30 -4.44 -16.58
C ASP A 505 -132.97 -4.03 -17.24
N LEU A 506 -132.96 -3.32 -18.39
CA LEU A 506 -131.74 -2.71 -18.94
C LEU A 506 -131.20 -1.61 -18.02
N SER A 507 -132.03 -0.88 -17.30
CA SER A 507 -131.57 0.15 -16.36
C SER A 507 -130.88 -0.48 -15.15
N THR A 508 -131.44 -1.57 -14.62
CA THR A 508 -130.81 -2.34 -13.53
C THR A 508 -129.59 -3.13 -14.00
N GLN A 509 -129.61 -3.69 -15.21
CA GLN A 509 -128.47 -4.35 -15.85
C GLN A 509 -127.36 -3.35 -16.21
N TYR A 510 -127.68 -2.14 -16.66
CA TYR A 510 -126.71 -1.07 -16.87
C TYR A 510 -126.11 -0.60 -15.54
N GLN A 511 -126.92 -0.45 -14.48
CA GLN A 511 -126.39 -0.16 -13.14
C GLN A 511 -125.56 -1.33 -12.57
N ALA A 512 -125.86 -2.59 -12.92
CA ALA A 512 -125.00 -3.73 -12.61
C ALA A 512 -123.68 -3.59 -13.37
N GLN A 513 -123.72 -3.46 -14.70
CA GLN A 513 -122.53 -3.25 -15.55
C GLN A 513 -121.69 -2.04 -15.11
N VAL A 514 -122.28 -0.96 -14.61
CA VAL A 514 -121.52 0.18 -14.04
C VAL A 514 -120.81 -0.22 -12.75
N ARG A 515 -121.47 -0.94 -11.82
CA ARG A 515 -120.83 -1.48 -10.60
C ARG A 515 -119.77 -2.52 -10.93
N ASP A 516 -120.00 -3.35 -11.95
CA ASP A 516 -119.07 -4.36 -12.42
C ASP A 516 -117.85 -3.70 -13.08
N ASN A 517 -118.04 -2.63 -13.87
CA ASN A 517 -116.94 -1.82 -14.42
C ASN A 517 -116.20 -1.03 -13.32
N GLU A 518 -116.87 -0.54 -12.28
CA GLU A 518 -116.20 0.04 -11.11
C GLU A 518 -115.37 -1.00 -10.35
N GLN A 519 -115.87 -2.23 -10.18
CA GLN A 519 -115.12 -3.31 -9.55
C GLN A 519 -113.93 -3.76 -10.41
N LEU A 520 -114.13 -3.91 -11.73
CA LEU A 520 -113.06 -4.20 -12.68
C LEU A 520 -112.01 -3.08 -12.71
N SER A 521 -112.42 -1.81 -12.65
CA SER A 521 -111.49 -0.67 -12.60
C SER A 521 -110.64 -0.68 -11.33
N ARG A 522 -111.22 -1.00 -10.17
CA ARG A 522 -110.49 -1.17 -8.91
C ARG A 522 -109.55 -2.38 -8.97
N LEU A 523 -109.99 -3.51 -9.53
CA LEU A 523 -109.15 -4.70 -9.68
C LEU A 523 -108.01 -4.47 -10.69
N CYS A 524 -108.22 -3.69 -11.76
CA CYS A 524 -107.15 -3.22 -12.62
C CYS A 524 -106.16 -2.32 -11.86
N GLN A 525 -106.63 -1.37 -11.04
CA GLN A 525 -105.77 -0.53 -10.21
C GLN A 525 -104.95 -1.35 -9.18
N GLU A 526 -105.57 -2.32 -8.50
CA GLU A 526 -104.88 -3.23 -7.59
C GLU A 526 -103.82 -4.09 -8.31
N GLN A 527 -104.07 -4.49 -9.56
CA GLN A 527 -103.10 -5.22 -10.38
C GLN A 527 -102.00 -4.29 -10.93
N GLU A 528 -102.30 -3.05 -11.30
CA GLU A 528 -101.34 -2.02 -11.70
C GLU A 528 -100.39 -1.66 -10.54
N GLU A 529 -100.93 -1.43 -9.33
CA GLU A 529 -100.12 -1.19 -8.12
C GLU A 529 -99.23 -2.39 -7.80
N ARG A 530 -99.75 -3.61 -7.95
CA ARG A 530 -99.01 -4.86 -7.74
C ARG A 530 -97.94 -5.11 -8.81
N LEU A 531 -98.20 -4.77 -10.07
CA LEU A 531 -97.22 -4.80 -11.16
C LEU A 531 -96.12 -3.78 -10.90
N LEU A 532 -96.45 -2.54 -10.54
CA LEU A 532 -95.46 -1.51 -10.17
C LEU A 532 -94.63 -1.92 -8.94
N GLU A 533 -95.20 -2.67 -7.99
CA GLU A 533 -94.45 -3.23 -6.85
C GLU A 533 -93.52 -4.38 -7.29
N LEU A 534 -93.99 -5.28 -8.16
CA LEU A 534 -93.16 -6.32 -8.76
C LEU A 534 -92.00 -5.70 -9.56
N GLU A 535 -92.26 -4.71 -10.42
CA GLU A 535 -91.24 -3.94 -11.14
C GLU A 535 -90.23 -3.30 -10.19
N ARG A 536 -90.68 -2.66 -9.10
CA ARG A 536 -89.80 -2.12 -8.05
C ARG A 536 -88.95 -3.21 -7.37
N THR A 537 -89.47 -4.42 -7.18
CA THR A 537 -88.63 -5.54 -6.66
C THR A 537 -87.65 -6.06 -7.69
N VAL A 538 -88.02 -6.16 -8.97
CA VAL A 538 -87.13 -6.59 -10.07
C VAL A 538 -86.03 -5.56 -10.31
N GLN A 539 -86.34 -4.27 -10.27
CA GLN A 539 -85.37 -3.17 -10.32
C GLN A 539 -84.34 -3.31 -9.20
N ARG A 540 -84.80 -3.44 -7.94
CA ARG A 540 -83.90 -3.71 -6.80
C ARG A 540 -83.05 -4.95 -7.03
N PHE A 541 -83.63 -6.09 -7.42
CA PHE A 541 -82.84 -7.31 -7.71
C PHE A 541 -81.83 -7.12 -8.85
N SER A 542 -82.08 -6.22 -9.81
CA SER A 542 -81.12 -5.90 -10.87
C SER A 542 -79.98 -5.01 -10.38
N GLU A 543 -80.25 -4.04 -9.50
CA GLU A 543 -79.24 -3.23 -8.79
C GLU A 543 -78.36 -4.15 -7.91
N ASP A 544 -79.01 -4.99 -7.10
CA ASP A 544 -78.42 -6.03 -6.24
C ASP A 544 -77.59 -7.06 -7.04
N ALA A 545 -77.84 -7.23 -8.34
CA ALA A 545 -77.07 -8.07 -9.24
C ALA A 545 -75.85 -7.34 -9.83
N VAL A 546 -75.99 -6.05 -10.17
CA VAL A 546 -74.88 -5.20 -10.62
C VAL A 546 -73.86 -4.99 -9.49
N ASP A 547 -74.31 -4.72 -8.27
CA ASP A 547 -73.43 -4.59 -7.10
C ASP A 547 -72.65 -5.88 -6.83
N ARG A 548 -73.32 -7.05 -6.92
CA ARG A 548 -72.65 -8.36 -6.82
C ARG A 548 -71.64 -8.58 -7.94
N GLN A 549 -71.97 -8.20 -9.17
CA GLN A 549 -71.05 -8.29 -10.31
C GLN A 549 -69.81 -7.42 -10.08
N GLN A 550 -69.98 -6.19 -9.59
CA GLN A 550 -68.89 -5.25 -9.32
C GLN A 550 -68.00 -5.72 -8.16
N ILE A 551 -68.58 -6.28 -7.09
CA ILE A 551 -67.82 -6.89 -5.97
C ILE A 551 -67.04 -8.13 -6.44
N LEU A 552 -67.61 -8.94 -7.34
CA LEU A 552 -66.91 -10.09 -7.91
C LEU A 552 -65.78 -9.66 -8.86
N GLU A 553 -65.94 -8.57 -9.61
CA GLU A 553 -64.89 -8.00 -10.45
C GLU A 553 -63.76 -7.38 -9.62
N SER A 554 -64.08 -6.63 -8.56
CA SER A 554 -63.06 -6.09 -7.65
C SER A 554 -62.30 -7.21 -6.94
N MET A 555 -63.00 -8.24 -6.44
CA MET A 555 -62.37 -9.41 -5.83
C MET A 555 -61.50 -10.20 -6.84
N GLN A 556 -61.86 -10.24 -8.12
CA GLN A 556 -61.01 -10.84 -9.16
C GLN A 556 -59.77 -9.99 -9.46
N SER A 557 -59.91 -8.66 -9.49
CA SER A 557 -58.79 -7.72 -9.64
C SER A 557 -57.82 -7.80 -8.45
N ASP A 558 -58.34 -7.86 -7.22
CA ASP A 558 -57.57 -8.05 -6.00
C ASP A 558 -56.89 -9.42 -5.99
N LYS A 559 -57.61 -10.49 -6.33
CA LYS A 559 -57.03 -11.84 -6.49
C LYS A 559 -55.90 -11.86 -7.51
N ALA A 560 -56.05 -11.17 -8.65
CA ALA A 560 -54.99 -11.06 -9.65
C ALA A 560 -53.78 -10.27 -9.13
N THR A 561 -54.01 -9.17 -8.42
CA THR A 561 -52.98 -8.30 -7.85
C THR A 561 -52.21 -9.02 -6.73
N ILE A 562 -52.92 -9.66 -5.81
CA ILE A 562 -52.36 -10.53 -4.77
C ILE A 562 -51.59 -11.70 -5.41
N SER A 563 -52.10 -12.31 -6.48
CA SER A 563 -51.39 -13.40 -7.18
C SER A 563 -50.07 -12.94 -7.80
N ARG A 564 -50.01 -11.73 -8.38
CA ARG A 564 -48.75 -11.12 -8.87
C ARG A 564 -47.80 -10.85 -7.71
N ALA A 565 -48.28 -10.25 -6.61
CA ALA A 565 -47.46 -9.98 -5.43
C ALA A 565 -46.95 -11.27 -4.77
N LEU A 566 -47.74 -12.34 -4.74
CA LEU A 566 -47.32 -13.66 -4.25
C LEU A 566 -46.33 -14.35 -5.20
N ALA A 567 -46.45 -14.15 -6.51
CA ALA A 567 -45.45 -14.62 -7.47
C ALA A 567 -44.11 -13.90 -7.28
N GLN A 568 -44.11 -12.57 -7.17
CA GLN A 568 -42.91 -11.77 -6.86
C GLN A 568 -42.30 -12.17 -5.50
N ASN A 569 -43.11 -12.43 -4.48
CA ASN A 569 -42.64 -12.91 -3.18
C ASN A 569 -42.14 -14.38 -3.19
N ARG A 570 -42.43 -15.17 -4.23
CA ARG A 570 -41.78 -16.46 -4.47
C ARG A 570 -40.46 -16.27 -5.19
N GLU A 571 -40.45 -15.50 -6.28
CA GLU A 571 -39.25 -15.16 -7.05
C GLU A 571 -38.16 -14.52 -6.16
N LEU A 572 -38.52 -13.58 -5.28
CA LEU A 572 -37.58 -12.99 -4.32
C LEU A 572 -37.06 -13.99 -3.27
N LYS A 573 -37.85 -15.01 -2.91
CA LYS A 573 -37.40 -16.09 -2.01
C LYS A 573 -36.52 -17.11 -2.73
N GLU A 574 -36.80 -17.38 -4.00
CA GLU A 574 -35.98 -18.21 -4.87
C GLU A 574 -34.62 -17.53 -5.13
N GLN A 575 -34.60 -16.25 -5.50
CA GLN A 575 -33.38 -15.44 -5.60
C GLN A 575 -32.59 -15.37 -4.28
N LEU A 576 -33.28 -15.23 -3.13
CA LEU A 576 -32.62 -15.26 -1.81
C LEU A 576 -32.03 -16.65 -1.51
N ALA A 577 -32.74 -17.73 -1.85
CA ALA A 577 -32.25 -19.09 -1.68
C ALA A 577 -31.09 -19.41 -2.64
N GLU A 578 -31.12 -18.94 -3.88
CA GLU A 578 -30.00 -19.01 -4.83
C GLU A 578 -28.79 -18.25 -4.30
N LEU A 579 -28.96 -17.05 -3.77
CA LEU A 579 -27.90 -16.26 -3.16
C LEU A 579 -27.32 -16.93 -1.91
N GLN A 580 -28.16 -17.48 -1.03
CA GLN A 580 -27.72 -18.27 0.13
C GLN A 580 -26.95 -19.53 -0.29
N ASN A 581 -27.44 -20.28 -1.28
CA ASN A 581 -26.74 -21.43 -1.83
C ASN A 581 -25.42 -21.02 -2.51
N GLY A 582 -25.38 -19.87 -3.18
CA GLY A 582 -24.17 -19.27 -3.74
C GLY A 582 -23.14 -18.92 -2.68
N PHE A 583 -23.56 -18.29 -1.57
CA PHE A 583 -22.70 -18.03 -0.42
C PHE A 583 -22.17 -19.33 0.21
N VAL A 584 -23.02 -20.33 0.45
CA VAL A 584 -22.59 -21.62 1.02
C VAL A 584 -21.59 -22.33 0.10
N LYS A 585 -21.85 -22.38 -1.22
CA LYS A 585 -20.90 -22.92 -2.21
C LYS A 585 -19.58 -22.15 -2.17
N LEU A 586 -19.62 -20.83 -2.27
CA LEU A 586 -18.42 -19.98 -2.25
C LEU A 586 -17.65 -20.10 -0.92
N THR A 587 -18.32 -20.27 0.23
CA THR A 587 -17.67 -20.52 1.52
C THR A 587 -17.01 -21.90 1.56
N ASN A 588 -17.66 -22.95 1.02
CA ASN A 588 -17.08 -24.28 0.92
C ASN A 588 -15.90 -24.32 -0.05
N GLU A 589 -16.03 -23.73 -1.25
CA GLU A 589 -14.96 -23.59 -2.23
C GLU A 589 -13.76 -22.81 -1.65
N ASN A 590 -14.00 -21.71 -0.92
CA ASN A 590 -12.93 -21.00 -0.20
C ASN A 590 -12.30 -21.85 0.91
N MET A 591 -13.08 -22.68 1.62
CA MET A 591 -12.54 -23.60 2.63
C MET A 591 -11.66 -24.69 2.00
N GLU A 592 -12.10 -25.28 0.88
CA GLU A 592 -11.35 -26.27 0.11
C GLU A 592 -10.07 -25.67 -0.48
N LEU A 593 -10.15 -24.47 -1.09
CA LEU A 593 -8.98 -23.75 -1.59
C LEU A 593 -8.01 -23.35 -0.47
N MET A 594 -8.50 -22.91 0.70
CA MET A 594 -7.67 -22.66 1.88
C MET A 594 -7.03 -23.94 2.43
N SER A 595 -7.74 -25.07 2.38
CA SER A 595 -7.21 -26.37 2.80
C SER A 595 -6.11 -26.86 1.86
N ALA A 596 -6.36 -26.85 0.55
CA ALA A 596 -5.40 -27.19 -0.49
C ALA A 596 -4.16 -26.28 -0.45
N LEU A 597 -4.34 -24.97 -0.28
CA LEU A 597 -3.23 -24.02 -0.10
C LEU A 597 -2.41 -24.33 1.15
N GLN A 598 -3.03 -24.80 2.23
CA GLN A 598 -2.33 -25.20 3.46
C GLN A 598 -1.59 -26.53 3.32
N SER A 599 -2.13 -27.51 2.59
CA SER A 599 -1.40 -28.74 2.26
C SER A 599 -0.23 -28.48 1.33
N GLU A 600 -0.39 -27.63 0.30
CA GLU A 600 0.72 -27.21 -0.58
C GLU A 600 1.80 -26.43 0.18
N GLN A 601 1.42 -25.56 1.12
CA GLN A 601 2.38 -24.90 2.01
C GLN A 601 3.11 -25.90 2.93
N HIS A 602 2.44 -26.95 3.40
CA HIS A 602 3.08 -28.01 4.18
C HIS A 602 4.05 -28.83 3.33
N VAL A 603 3.64 -29.26 2.13
CA VAL A 603 4.50 -29.96 1.16
C VAL A 603 5.71 -29.09 0.80
N LYS A 604 5.53 -27.78 0.60
CA LYS A 604 6.63 -26.83 0.37
C LYS A 604 7.58 -26.71 1.55
N LYS A 605 7.09 -26.70 2.81
CA LYS A 605 7.94 -26.73 4.01
C LYS A 605 8.76 -28.02 4.08
N GLU A 606 8.13 -29.18 3.82
CA GLU A 606 8.80 -30.48 3.82
C GLU A 606 9.82 -30.64 2.67
N LEU A 607 9.51 -30.14 1.47
CA LEU A 607 10.47 -30.10 0.35
C LEU A 607 11.65 -29.18 0.65
N ALA A 608 11.43 -28.01 1.26
CA ALA A 608 12.50 -27.11 1.68
C ALA A 608 13.40 -27.76 2.75
N LYS A 609 12.81 -28.45 3.73
CA LYS A 609 13.54 -29.22 4.75
C LYS A 609 14.38 -30.33 4.14
N LYS A 610 13.82 -31.12 3.20
CA LYS A 610 14.54 -32.16 2.47
C LYS A 610 15.66 -31.61 1.59
N MET A 611 15.47 -30.46 0.94
CA MET A 611 16.56 -29.79 0.23
C MET A 611 17.66 -29.30 1.17
N GLY A 612 17.31 -28.81 2.37
CA GLY A 612 18.29 -28.47 3.41
C GLY A 612 19.11 -29.70 3.84
N GLN A 613 18.44 -30.80 4.16
CA GLN A 613 19.10 -32.08 4.52
C GLN A 613 20.01 -32.59 3.40
N MET A 614 19.55 -32.59 2.14
CA MET A 614 20.39 -32.97 0.99
C MET A 614 21.59 -32.01 0.80
N GLN A 615 21.46 -30.72 1.12
CA GLN A 615 22.57 -29.76 1.07
C GLN A 615 23.57 -29.98 2.21
N GLU A 616 23.09 -30.31 3.42
CA GLU A 616 23.93 -30.67 4.57
C GLU A 616 24.68 -31.99 4.32
N GLU A 617 24.01 -33.03 3.80
CA GLU A 617 24.62 -34.31 3.41
C GLU A 617 25.67 -34.13 2.30
N LEU A 618 25.40 -33.29 1.28
CA LEU A 618 26.37 -32.94 0.25
C LEU A 618 27.55 -32.14 0.81
N HIS A 619 27.33 -31.26 1.79
CA HIS A 619 28.39 -30.49 2.44
C HIS A 619 29.29 -31.39 3.29
N GLN A 620 28.71 -32.29 4.10
CA GLN A 620 29.44 -33.28 4.90
C GLN A 620 30.24 -34.23 4.00
N SER A 621 29.60 -34.76 2.95
CA SER A 621 30.28 -35.62 1.94
C SER A 621 31.46 -34.90 1.27
N ARG A 622 31.35 -33.58 1.08
CA ARG A 622 32.41 -32.75 0.51
C ARG A 622 33.54 -32.50 1.51
N GLU A 623 33.23 -32.21 2.77
CA GLU A 623 34.25 -32.05 3.83
C GLU A 623 35.01 -33.35 4.07
N GLU A 624 34.32 -34.50 4.08
CA GLU A 624 34.96 -35.82 4.10
C GLU A 624 35.89 -36.05 2.91
N LEU A 625 35.48 -35.65 1.71
CA LEU A 625 36.27 -35.80 0.49
C LEU A 625 37.50 -34.87 0.48
N GLU A 626 37.34 -33.62 0.92
CA GLU A 626 38.44 -32.66 1.05
C GLU A 626 39.42 -33.09 2.16
N GLY A 627 38.93 -33.66 3.27
CA GLY A 627 39.75 -34.30 4.31
C GLY A 627 40.56 -35.50 3.77
N LYS A 628 39.90 -36.49 3.16
CA LYS A 628 40.57 -37.66 2.53
C LYS A 628 41.54 -37.24 1.41
N THR A 629 41.25 -36.16 0.70
CA THR A 629 42.17 -35.58 -0.29
C THR A 629 43.42 -35.00 0.37
N GLN A 630 43.29 -34.36 1.53
CA GLN A 630 44.42 -33.82 2.28
C GLN A 630 45.26 -34.92 2.96
N GLU A 631 44.62 -35.99 3.46
CA GLU A 631 45.32 -37.22 3.89
C GLU A 631 46.10 -37.87 2.74
N ALA A 632 45.49 -38.00 1.56
CA ALA A 632 46.16 -38.55 0.39
C ALA A 632 47.38 -37.69 -0.04
N ARG A 633 47.31 -36.36 0.09
CA ARG A 633 48.46 -35.47 -0.13
C ARG A 633 49.57 -35.69 0.88
N SER A 634 49.27 -35.77 2.18
CA SER A 634 50.31 -35.98 3.19
C SER A 634 51.01 -37.35 3.04
N LEU A 635 50.28 -38.39 2.63
CA LEU A 635 50.84 -39.70 2.29
C LEU A 635 51.72 -39.67 1.02
N LEU A 636 51.37 -38.87 0.01
CA LEU A 636 52.22 -38.65 -1.16
C LEU A 636 53.50 -37.86 -0.81
N GLU A 637 53.39 -36.82 0.00
CA GLU A 637 54.54 -36.06 0.52
C GLU A 637 55.48 -36.95 1.35
N GLN A 638 54.92 -37.83 2.20
CA GLN A 638 55.70 -38.80 2.98
C GLN A 638 56.36 -39.87 2.08
N ARG A 639 55.66 -40.38 1.05
CA ARG A 639 56.24 -41.26 0.03
C ARG A 639 57.43 -40.62 -0.64
N ASP A 640 57.33 -39.35 -1.02
CA ASP A 640 58.36 -38.65 -1.78
C ASP A 640 59.58 -38.31 -0.91
N GLN A 641 59.39 -38.07 0.39
CA GLN A 641 60.48 -38.01 1.37
C GLN A 641 61.24 -39.34 1.48
N TYR A 642 60.54 -40.48 1.60
CA TYR A 642 61.19 -41.80 1.61
C TYR A 642 61.88 -42.13 0.29
N LEU A 643 61.29 -41.75 -0.85
CA LEU A 643 61.89 -41.96 -2.17
C LEU A 643 63.16 -41.12 -2.36
N ALA A 644 63.18 -39.87 -1.88
CA ALA A 644 64.38 -39.03 -1.88
C ALA A 644 65.49 -39.63 -0.98
N HIS A 645 65.16 -40.14 0.20
CA HIS A 645 66.12 -40.83 1.07
C HIS A 645 66.66 -42.12 0.44
N LEU A 646 65.82 -42.90 -0.24
CA LEU A 646 66.25 -44.10 -0.96
C LEU A 646 67.18 -43.75 -2.13
N GLN A 647 66.88 -42.70 -2.89
CA GLN A 647 67.75 -42.18 -3.95
C GLN A 647 69.12 -41.73 -3.41
N GLN A 648 69.15 -41.02 -2.28
CA GLN A 648 70.39 -40.62 -1.59
C GLN A 648 71.24 -41.84 -1.21
N TYR A 649 70.60 -42.88 -0.63
CA TYR A 649 71.29 -44.13 -0.28
C TYR A 649 71.80 -44.88 -1.52
N THR A 650 71.01 -44.98 -2.58
CA THR A 650 71.41 -45.61 -3.84
C THR A 650 72.60 -44.89 -4.48
N ALA A 651 72.60 -43.55 -4.52
CA ALA A 651 73.71 -42.77 -5.05
C ALA A 651 75.01 -42.97 -4.23
N GLY A 652 74.92 -42.94 -2.89
CA GLY A 652 76.06 -43.22 -2.02
C GLY A 652 76.61 -44.64 -2.17
N TYR A 653 75.73 -45.64 -2.36
CA TYR A 653 76.15 -47.01 -2.64
C TYR A 653 76.81 -47.16 -4.02
N GLN A 654 76.29 -46.49 -5.04
CA GLN A 654 76.91 -46.45 -6.39
C GLN A 654 78.31 -45.81 -6.35
N GLN A 655 78.49 -44.73 -5.60
CA GLN A 655 79.81 -44.13 -5.37
C GLN A 655 80.77 -45.14 -4.70
N LEU A 656 80.33 -45.82 -3.62
CA LEU A 656 81.15 -46.83 -2.93
C LEU A 656 81.55 -48.00 -3.85
N VAL A 657 80.66 -48.41 -4.77
CA VAL A 657 80.97 -49.44 -5.78
C VAL A 657 82.01 -48.93 -6.77
N ALA A 658 81.89 -47.70 -7.27
CA ALA A 658 82.87 -47.11 -8.18
C ALA A 658 84.26 -46.95 -7.52
N GLU A 659 84.30 -46.50 -6.26
CA GLU A 659 85.54 -46.42 -5.45
C GLU A 659 86.17 -47.81 -5.25
N ARG A 660 85.36 -48.85 -5.00
CA ARG A 660 85.82 -50.24 -4.88
C ARG A 660 86.34 -50.80 -6.22
N GLU A 661 85.67 -50.53 -7.32
CA GLU A 661 86.11 -50.97 -8.66
C GLU A 661 87.43 -50.30 -9.05
N GLU A 662 87.59 -49.01 -8.75
CA GLU A 662 88.83 -48.28 -8.99
C GLU A 662 89.98 -48.82 -8.12
N LEU A 663 89.74 -49.09 -6.84
CA LEU A 663 90.70 -49.78 -5.97
C LEU A 663 91.05 -51.18 -6.49
N HIS A 664 90.09 -51.90 -7.09
CA HIS A 664 90.34 -53.22 -7.67
C HIS A 664 91.18 -53.16 -8.96
N LYS A 665 90.98 -52.16 -9.83
CA LYS A 665 91.86 -51.91 -10.98
C LYS A 665 93.30 -51.63 -10.53
N GLN A 666 93.47 -50.80 -9.50
CA GLN A 666 94.77 -50.46 -8.92
C GLN A 666 95.46 -51.71 -8.33
N TYR A 667 94.72 -52.55 -7.61
CA TYR A 667 95.21 -53.85 -7.12
C TYR A 667 95.59 -54.80 -8.26
N LEU A 668 94.76 -54.94 -9.30
CA LEU A 668 95.06 -55.80 -10.44
C LEU A 668 96.31 -55.33 -11.20
N HIS A 669 96.49 -54.02 -11.36
CA HIS A 669 97.71 -53.43 -11.93
C HIS A 669 98.94 -53.74 -11.06
N GLN A 670 98.81 -53.67 -9.73
CA GLN A 670 99.87 -54.06 -8.80
C GLN A 670 100.23 -55.55 -8.91
N VAL A 671 99.25 -56.45 -9.04
CA VAL A 671 99.48 -57.88 -9.28
C VAL A 671 100.17 -58.09 -10.63
N GLN A 672 99.73 -57.44 -11.70
CA GLN A 672 100.39 -57.51 -13.02
C GLN A 672 101.84 -56.98 -13.03
N LEU A 673 102.21 -56.09 -12.10
CA LEU A 673 103.60 -55.66 -11.90
C LEU A 673 104.39 -56.71 -11.09
N MET A 674 103.78 -57.29 -10.06
CA MET A 674 104.40 -58.35 -9.25
C MET A 674 104.63 -59.64 -10.06
N ASP A 675 103.66 -60.06 -10.87
CA ASP A 675 103.77 -61.26 -11.70
C ASP A 675 104.89 -61.11 -12.74
N ARG A 676 105.08 -59.91 -13.33
CA ARG A 676 106.23 -59.64 -14.22
C ARG A 676 107.56 -59.82 -13.48
N LEU A 677 107.70 -59.21 -12.30
CA LEU A 677 108.87 -59.41 -11.43
C LEU A 677 109.11 -60.90 -11.08
N GLN A 678 108.06 -61.67 -10.82
CA GLN A 678 108.19 -63.12 -10.54
C GLN A 678 108.56 -63.93 -11.79
N HIS A 679 108.04 -63.58 -12.97
CA HIS A 679 108.43 -64.24 -14.23
C HIS A 679 109.90 -63.93 -14.56
N GLU A 680 110.35 -62.70 -14.36
CA GLU A 680 111.77 -62.30 -14.49
C GLU A 680 112.66 -63.10 -13.51
N GLU A 681 112.25 -63.25 -12.24
CA GLU A 681 112.99 -64.02 -11.23
C GLU A 681 113.03 -65.54 -11.55
N VAL A 682 111.91 -66.13 -11.96
CA VAL A 682 111.80 -67.55 -12.31
C VAL A 682 112.52 -67.86 -13.62
N GLN A 683 112.47 -66.97 -14.61
CA GLN A 683 113.25 -67.11 -15.85
C GLN A 683 114.76 -67.16 -15.55
N GLY A 684 115.25 -66.30 -14.65
CA GLY A 684 116.62 -66.37 -14.15
C GLY A 684 116.95 -67.69 -13.44
N LYS A 685 116.05 -68.20 -12.59
CA LYS A 685 116.23 -69.49 -11.89
C LYS A 685 116.23 -70.70 -12.86
N VAL A 686 115.36 -70.73 -13.87
CA VAL A 686 115.29 -71.84 -14.84
C VAL A 686 116.50 -71.85 -15.76
N GLN A 687 117.02 -70.68 -16.17
CA GLN A 687 118.30 -70.57 -16.88
C GLN A 687 119.46 -71.13 -16.03
N LEU A 688 119.45 -70.88 -14.72
CA LEU A 688 120.41 -71.46 -13.78
C LEU A 688 120.27 -73.00 -13.70
N GLU A 689 119.05 -73.52 -13.49
CA GLU A 689 118.80 -74.97 -13.37
C GLU A 689 119.12 -75.76 -14.64
N LEU A 690 118.87 -75.22 -15.83
CA LEU A 690 119.19 -75.90 -17.08
C LEU A 690 120.70 -76.17 -17.18
N SER A 691 121.51 -75.16 -16.87
CA SER A 691 122.98 -75.28 -16.83
C SER A 691 123.47 -76.31 -15.80
N GLN A 692 122.72 -76.53 -14.71
CA GLN A 692 123.03 -77.56 -13.72
C GLN A 692 122.63 -78.97 -14.19
N LYS A 693 121.46 -79.14 -14.81
CA LYS A 693 120.99 -80.46 -15.31
C LYS A 693 121.78 -80.95 -16.53
N GLU A 694 122.34 -80.06 -17.34
CA GLU A 694 123.31 -80.42 -18.37
C GLU A 694 124.63 -80.91 -17.77
N LEU A 695 125.11 -80.23 -16.72
CA LEU A 695 126.28 -80.64 -15.94
C LEU A 695 126.07 -81.98 -15.20
N GLU A 696 124.85 -82.31 -14.78
CA GLU A 696 124.53 -83.59 -14.11
C GLU A 696 124.38 -84.76 -15.08
N ARG A 697 123.72 -84.59 -16.23
CA ARG A 697 123.67 -85.66 -17.26
C ARG A 697 125.05 -86.01 -17.81
N ALA A 698 126.01 -85.08 -17.78
CA ALA A 698 127.41 -85.35 -18.07
C ALA A 698 128.08 -86.25 -17.01
N LYS A 699 127.69 -86.14 -15.73
CA LYS A 699 128.16 -86.99 -14.63
C LYS A 699 127.51 -88.38 -14.64
N GLU A 700 126.19 -88.47 -14.83
CA GLU A 700 125.47 -89.75 -14.72
C GLU A 700 125.84 -90.74 -15.83
N LYS A 701 126.04 -90.26 -17.06
CA LYS A 701 126.52 -91.07 -18.19
C LYS A 701 127.88 -91.73 -17.91
N LEU A 702 128.74 -91.11 -17.12
CA LEU A 702 130.01 -91.71 -16.67
C LEU A 702 129.80 -92.84 -15.64
N THR A 703 128.67 -92.87 -14.91
CA THR A 703 128.42 -93.86 -13.85
C THR A 703 127.69 -95.11 -14.31
N GLN A 704 126.76 -95.02 -15.27
CA GLN A 704 126.05 -96.21 -15.78
C GLN A 704 127.02 -97.17 -16.48
N LEU A 705 127.91 -96.64 -17.32
CA LEU A 705 128.98 -97.39 -18.00
C LEU A 705 129.91 -98.15 -17.03
N ALA A 706 129.98 -97.74 -15.75
CA ALA A 706 130.73 -98.44 -14.72
C ALA A 706 129.95 -99.61 -14.08
N LYS A 707 128.62 -99.58 -14.06
CA LYS A 707 127.77 -100.62 -13.42
C LYS A 707 127.45 -101.79 -14.34
N ASP A 708 127.25 -101.54 -15.63
CA ASP A 708 127.00 -102.61 -16.62
C ASP A 708 128.21 -103.58 -16.74
N ASN A 709 129.39 -103.15 -16.26
CA ASN A 709 130.61 -103.95 -16.13
C ASN A 709 130.64 -104.92 -14.93
N GLU A 710 129.68 -104.85 -13.98
CA GLU A 710 129.62 -105.75 -12.82
C GLU A 710 128.55 -106.84 -12.93
N SER A 711 127.31 -106.52 -13.32
CA SER A 711 126.22 -107.50 -13.44
C SER A 711 126.55 -108.65 -14.41
N LEU A 712 127.18 -108.32 -15.54
CA LEU A 712 127.65 -109.29 -16.54
C LEU A 712 128.74 -110.25 -16.03
N LYS A 713 129.32 -110.04 -14.83
CA LYS A 713 130.24 -111.01 -14.20
C LYS A 713 129.54 -112.05 -13.32
N THR A 714 128.34 -111.76 -12.83
CA THR A 714 127.63 -112.64 -11.89
C THR A 714 126.77 -113.71 -12.55
N GLU A 715 126.21 -113.43 -13.72
CA GLU A 715 125.22 -114.30 -14.37
C GLU A 715 125.85 -115.45 -15.21
N VAL A 716 127.13 -115.30 -15.61
CA VAL A 716 127.86 -116.26 -16.46
C VAL A 716 128.43 -117.44 -15.65
N LYS A 717 127.63 -118.00 -14.73
CA LYS A 717 128.10 -119.05 -13.80
C LYS A 717 127.14 -120.21 -13.49
N GLU A 718 125.92 -120.21 -14.04
CA GLU A 718 125.10 -121.42 -14.14
C GLU A 718 125.02 -121.89 -15.60
N LEU A 719 125.26 -123.20 -15.81
CA LEU A 719 125.07 -123.98 -17.05
C LEU A 719 125.79 -123.53 -18.36
N THR A 720 126.95 -124.13 -18.60
CA THR A 720 127.45 -124.66 -19.91
C THR A 720 127.25 -123.88 -21.22
N GLY A 721 128.35 -123.38 -21.79
CA GLY A 721 128.50 -122.88 -23.18
C GLY A 721 129.53 -121.72 -23.20
N LEU A 722 130.64 -121.67 -23.95
CA LEU A 722 131.13 -122.33 -25.18
C LEU A 722 130.27 -122.09 -26.45
N GLY A 723 130.79 -121.26 -27.37
CA GLY A 723 130.30 -121.05 -28.75
C GLY A 723 129.68 -119.67 -29.00
N THR A 724 130.43 -118.58 -29.22
CA THR A 724 131.01 -118.08 -30.50
C THR A 724 130.03 -117.55 -31.57
N GLN A 725 130.30 -116.30 -32.02
CA GLN A 725 129.80 -115.52 -33.18
C GLN A 725 129.07 -116.25 -34.34
N PRO A 726 128.05 -115.61 -34.98
CA PRO A 726 128.20 -114.50 -35.98
C PRO A 726 127.54 -113.18 -35.51
N ARG A 727 127.73 -111.96 -36.06
CA ARG A 727 128.09 -111.37 -37.38
C ARG A 727 126.89 -110.97 -38.28
N ASP A 728 126.98 -109.72 -38.78
CA ASP A 728 126.26 -109.03 -39.88
C ASP A 728 124.79 -108.55 -39.71
N GLN A 729 124.66 -107.22 -39.69
CA GLN A 729 123.87 -106.33 -40.59
C GLN A 729 122.39 -106.64 -40.93
N GLY A 730 121.54 -105.63 -40.67
CA GLY A 730 120.13 -105.48 -41.08
C GLY A 730 119.48 -104.45 -40.14
N ASP A 731 119.32 -103.18 -40.49
CA ASP A 731 118.51 -102.56 -41.55
C ASP A 731 117.01 -102.41 -41.21
N GLY A 732 116.59 -101.16 -40.98
CA GLY A 732 115.39 -100.64 -41.64
C GLY A 732 114.13 -100.32 -40.82
N VAL A 733 113.24 -99.63 -41.54
CA VAL A 733 111.76 -99.66 -41.42
C VAL A 733 111.08 -98.82 -40.32
N GLU A 734 110.90 -97.54 -40.68
CA GLU A 734 109.61 -96.80 -40.67
C GLU A 734 108.93 -96.26 -39.38
N SER A 735 108.05 -95.29 -39.65
CA SER A 735 106.81 -94.90 -38.93
C SER A 735 106.92 -93.85 -37.81
N LYS A 736 106.04 -92.82 -37.77
CA LYS A 736 105.04 -92.35 -38.78
C LYS A 736 104.60 -90.90 -38.48
N SER A 737 104.18 -90.17 -39.51
CA SER A 737 103.22 -89.04 -39.40
C SER A 737 101.78 -89.62 -39.25
N PRO A 738 100.77 -88.88 -38.75
CA PRO A 738 100.22 -87.60 -39.29
C PRO A 738 100.17 -86.49 -38.20
N ALA A 739 99.43 -85.39 -38.29
CA ALA A 739 99.10 -84.39 -39.34
C ALA A 739 97.95 -83.50 -38.80
N GLU A 740 97.61 -82.40 -39.49
CA GLU A 740 96.37 -81.61 -39.31
C GLU A 740 96.19 -80.85 -37.95
N SER A 741 95.48 -79.72 -37.87
CA SER A 741 95.03 -78.72 -38.88
C SER A 741 94.52 -77.43 -38.17
N PHE A 742 94.21 -76.38 -38.95
CA PHE A 742 93.53 -75.11 -38.57
C PHE A 742 94.28 -74.12 -37.64
N GLN A 743 94.19 -72.79 -37.83
CA GLN A 743 94.00 -72.02 -39.09
C GLN A 743 94.61 -70.61 -38.96
N LYS A 744 94.80 -69.90 -40.08
CA LYS A 744 95.65 -68.69 -40.20
C LYS A 744 94.85 -67.44 -40.56
N ALA A 745 94.95 -66.40 -39.72
CA ALA A 745 94.64 -64.99 -40.02
C ALA A 745 95.44 -64.10 -39.04
N SER A 746 96.60 -63.49 -39.34
CA SER A 746 97.23 -62.98 -40.58
C SER A 746 96.94 -61.51 -40.92
N ILE A 747 97.41 -60.59 -40.08
CA ILE A 747 97.99 -59.33 -40.56
C ILE A 747 99.51 -59.55 -40.63
N ALA A 748 100.11 -59.22 -41.77
CA ALA A 748 101.53 -59.38 -42.02
C ALA A 748 102.25 -58.04 -41.88
N ILE A 749 103.40 -58.06 -41.23
CA ILE A 749 104.34 -56.94 -41.09
C ILE A 749 105.70 -57.47 -41.59
N PRO A 750 106.44 -56.73 -42.45
CA PRO A 750 107.52 -57.29 -43.28
C PRO A 750 108.54 -58.19 -42.58
N GLU A 751 109.02 -59.20 -43.31
CA GLU A 751 109.93 -60.23 -42.79
C GLU A 751 111.37 -59.72 -42.61
N ASP A 752 111.73 -58.59 -43.24
CA ASP A 752 113.07 -58.02 -43.31
C ASP A 752 113.26 -56.77 -42.41
N PHE A 753 112.79 -56.82 -41.15
CA PHE A 753 113.26 -55.86 -40.14
C PHE A 753 114.60 -56.34 -39.57
N ASP A 754 115.69 -55.70 -39.99
CA ASP A 754 117.08 -56.03 -39.59
C ASP A 754 117.32 -55.96 -38.07
N SER A 755 116.39 -55.37 -37.30
CA SER A 755 116.36 -55.45 -35.83
C SER A 755 114.95 -55.69 -35.28
N ARG A 756 114.90 -56.37 -34.13
CA ARG A 756 113.64 -56.70 -33.43
C ARG A 756 112.88 -55.47 -32.92
N GLU A 757 113.55 -54.34 -32.75
CA GLU A 757 112.95 -53.10 -32.23
C GLU A 757 112.17 -52.34 -33.32
N GLU A 758 112.64 -52.31 -34.57
CA GLU A 758 111.90 -51.65 -35.66
C GLU A 758 110.58 -52.38 -35.98
N MET A 759 110.61 -53.72 -35.97
CA MET A 759 109.40 -54.54 -36.06
C MET A 759 108.42 -54.23 -34.91
N ALA A 760 108.91 -54.07 -33.69
CA ALA A 760 108.09 -53.75 -32.51
C ALA A 760 107.50 -52.33 -32.59
N ALA A 761 108.27 -51.35 -33.06
CA ALA A 761 107.81 -49.99 -33.28
C ALA A 761 106.73 -49.91 -34.39
N PHE A 762 106.91 -50.66 -35.49
CA PHE A 762 105.89 -50.76 -36.53
C PHE A 762 104.61 -51.45 -36.01
N LEU A 763 104.74 -52.54 -35.26
CA LEU A 763 103.63 -53.22 -34.59
C LEU A 763 102.85 -52.28 -33.65
N GLN A 764 103.54 -51.50 -32.82
CA GLN A 764 102.91 -50.53 -31.93
C GLN A 764 102.24 -49.38 -32.69
N SER A 765 102.86 -48.88 -33.77
CA SER A 765 102.25 -47.86 -34.63
C SER A 765 100.96 -48.38 -35.28
N ALA A 766 100.99 -49.58 -35.84
CA ALA A 766 99.83 -50.25 -36.44
C ALA A 766 98.72 -50.52 -35.42
N LEU A 767 99.06 -51.04 -34.24
CA LEU A 767 98.10 -51.22 -33.13
C LEU A 767 97.47 -49.89 -32.72
N SER A 768 98.27 -48.83 -32.51
CA SER A 768 97.75 -47.50 -32.14
C SER A 768 96.81 -46.90 -33.19
N GLN A 769 96.92 -47.33 -34.46
CA GLN A 769 96.03 -46.90 -35.52
C GLN A 769 94.76 -47.75 -35.58
N VAL A 770 94.88 -49.07 -35.43
CA VAL A 770 93.70 -49.95 -35.28
C VAL A 770 92.89 -49.56 -34.05
N GLU A 771 93.52 -49.22 -32.92
CA GLU A 771 92.87 -48.70 -31.72
C GLU A 771 92.12 -47.39 -32.00
N ARG A 772 92.74 -46.40 -32.66
CA ARG A 772 92.07 -45.15 -33.07
C ARG A 772 90.92 -45.36 -34.06
N GLU A 773 91.07 -46.31 -34.98
CA GLU A 773 89.99 -46.69 -35.91
C GLU A 773 88.86 -47.42 -35.18
N TRP A 774 89.16 -48.20 -34.13
CA TRP A 774 88.18 -48.87 -33.27
C TRP A 774 87.47 -47.88 -32.33
N ASP A 775 88.18 -46.88 -31.79
CA ASP A 775 87.62 -45.78 -31.00
C ASP A 775 86.70 -44.91 -31.86
N GLU A 776 87.10 -44.52 -33.08
CA GLU A 776 86.25 -43.73 -33.96
C GLU A 776 85.05 -44.54 -34.49
N VAL A 777 85.21 -45.84 -34.75
CA VAL A 777 84.06 -46.74 -35.05
C VAL A 777 83.15 -46.89 -33.84
N SER A 778 83.68 -46.94 -32.62
CA SER A 778 82.88 -46.98 -31.39
C SER A 778 82.14 -45.67 -31.17
N ARG A 779 82.79 -44.52 -31.37
CA ARG A 779 82.21 -43.18 -31.31
C ARG A 779 81.11 -42.98 -32.36
N LEU A 780 81.33 -43.46 -33.58
CA LEU A 780 80.32 -43.47 -34.65
C LEU A 780 79.19 -44.45 -34.35
N TYR A 781 79.45 -45.60 -33.73
CA TYR A 781 78.43 -46.55 -33.29
C TYR A 781 77.60 -46.00 -32.12
N GLU A 782 78.19 -45.24 -31.20
CA GLU A 782 77.48 -44.48 -30.17
C GLU A 782 76.68 -43.33 -30.76
N GLU A 783 77.19 -42.61 -31.77
CA GLU A 783 76.42 -41.60 -32.51
C GLU A 783 75.25 -42.22 -33.31
N GLU A 784 75.45 -43.38 -33.96
CA GLU A 784 74.37 -44.17 -34.56
C GLU A 784 73.39 -44.63 -33.49
N GLN A 785 73.83 -45.26 -32.39
CA GLN A 785 72.94 -45.65 -31.28
C GLN A 785 72.16 -44.46 -30.71
N ARG A 786 72.78 -43.27 -30.59
CA ARG A 786 72.12 -42.08 -30.06
C ARG A 786 71.15 -41.48 -31.08
N LEU A 787 71.45 -41.54 -32.37
CA LEU A 787 70.52 -41.18 -33.44
C LEU A 787 69.39 -42.20 -33.59
N HIS A 788 69.66 -43.48 -33.37
CA HIS A 788 68.72 -44.59 -33.39
C HIS A 788 67.84 -44.57 -32.14
N GLN A 789 68.36 -44.20 -30.97
CA GLN A 789 67.58 -43.91 -29.77
C GLN A 789 66.76 -42.62 -29.93
N ALA A 790 67.31 -41.56 -30.53
CA ALA A 790 66.55 -40.34 -30.82
C ALA A 790 65.44 -40.59 -31.86
N ALA A 791 65.71 -41.42 -32.87
CA ALA A 791 64.73 -41.87 -33.86
C ALA A 791 63.71 -42.83 -33.24
N LEU A 792 64.11 -43.73 -32.33
CA LEU A 792 63.20 -44.56 -31.54
C LEU A 792 62.40 -43.74 -30.53
N GLN A 793 62.93 -42.63 -30.01
CA GLN A 793 62.21 -41.70 -29.14
C GLN A 793 61.26 -40.81 -29.94
N GLN A 794 61.61 -40.38 -31.15
CA GLN A 794 60.68 -39.71 -32.07
C GLN A 794 59.63 -40.68 -32.61
N VAL A 795 59.98 -41.93 -32.92
CA VAL A 795 59.03 -42.99 -33.29
C VAL A 795 58.21 -43.44 -32.08
N ALA A 796 58.73 -43.36 -30.85
CA ALA A 796 57.96 -43.59 -29.63
C ALA A 796 57.05 -42.41 -29.26
N ALA A 797 57.45 -41.16 -29.55
CA ALA A 797 56.61 -39.98 -29.41
C ALA A 797 55.50 -39.96 -30.47
N LEU A 798 55.85 -40.16 -31.74
CA LEU A 798 54.89 -40.35 -32.83
C LEU A 798 54.03 -41.59 -32.64
N ARG A 799 54.54 -42.67 -32.02
CA ARG A 799 53.72 -43.80 -31.55
C ARG A 799 52.87 -43.44 -30.35
N SER A 800 53.31 -42.60 -29.42
CA SER A 800 52.48 -42.13 -28.31
C SER A 800 51.28 -41.35 -28.86
N GLU A 801 51.54 -40.41 -29.77
CA GLU A 801 50.52 -39.68 -30.53
C GLU A 801 49.66 -40.61 -31.40
N HIS A 802 50.21 -41.69 -31.99
CA HIS A 802 49.40 -42.71 -32.70
C HIS A 802 48.69 -43.71 -31.80
N GLN A 803 49.13 -43.95 -30.55
CA GLN A 803 48.57 -44.95 -29.65
C GLN A 803 47.45 -44.38 -28.80
N HIS A 804 47.50 -43.08 -28.49
CA HIS A 804 46.32 -42.33 -28.07
C HIS A 804 45.29 -42.19 -29.22
N HIS A 805 45.70 -42.22 -30.51
CA HIS A 805 44.76 -42.20 -31.65
C HIS A 805 44.23 -43.56 -32.14
N SER A 806 45.01 -44.66 -32.09
CA SER A 806 44.73 -45.87 -32.90
C SER A 806 44.86 -47.24 -32.18
N THR A 807 44.98 -47.30 -30.85
CA THR A 807 44.98 -48.58 -30.10
C THR A 807 43.64 -48.98 -29.45
N ALA A 808 42.52 -48.51 -30.01
CA ALA A 808 41.22 -49.21 -29.94
C ALA A 808 40.30 -48.74 -31.09
N ALA A 809 39.82 -49.59 -32.00
CA ALA A 809 40.21 -50.97 -32.29
C ALA A 809 39.84 -51.34 -33.74
N ALA A 810 40.59 -52.26 -34.36
CA ALA A 810 40.12 -53.08 -35.47
C ALA A 810 40.79 -54.47 -35.42
N GLY A 811 40.12 -55.56 -35.77
CA GLY A 811 38.77 -55.66 -36.31
C GLY A 811 38.06 -56.97 -35.92
N PRO A 812 36.95 -57.34 -36.59
CA PRO A 812 36.38 -56.71 -37.79
C PRO A 812 35.25 -55.70 -37.50
N ALA A 813 35.05 -54.76 -38.44
CA ALA A 813 33.85 -53.94 -38.68
C ALA A 813 33.22 -53.16 -37.49
N GLY A 814 33.35 -51.82 -37.49
CA GLY A 814 32.62 -50.99 -36.50
C GLY A 814 32.90 -49.48 -36.43
N ASP A 815 33.28 -48.81 -37.53
CA ASP A 815 33.26 -47.35 -37.73
C ASP A 815 33.48 -46.46 -36.47
N GLY A 816 34.70 -46.48 -35.91
CA GLY A 816 35.07 -45.78 -34.67
C GLY A 816 36.00 -44.58 -34.91
N VAL A 817 35.66 -43.43 -34.31
CA VAL A 817 36.46 -42.19 -34.36
C VAL A 817 37.69 -42.30 -33.42
N PRO A 818 38.91 -41.86 -33.83
CA PRO A 818 40.13 -41.91 -33.01
C PRO A 818 39.96 -41.34 -31.60
N VAL A 819 40.58 -41.94 -30.57
CA VAL A 819 40.17 -41.69 -29.17
C VAL A 819 40.37 -40.23 -28.74
N GLU A 820 41.49 -39.56 -29.04
CA GLU A 820 41.63 -38.13 -28.72
C GLU A 820 40.72 -37.23 -29.58
N VAL A 821 40.38 -37.63 -30.82
CA VAL A 821 39.38 -36.89 -31.62
C VAL A 821 38.00 -37.07 -30.99
N HIS A 822 37.67 -38.26 -30.52
CA HIS A 822 36.45 -38.57 -29.79
C HIS A 822 36.43 -37.89 -28.40
N GLU A 823 37.57 -37.66 -27.76
CA GLU A 823 37.71 -36.99 -26.46
C GLU A 823 37.73 -35.46 -26.58
N ALA A 824 38.39 -34.90 -27.60
CA ALA A 824 38.26 -33.50 -27.97
C ALA A 824 36.82 -33.20 -28.44
N LEU A 825 36.19 -34.11 -29.17
CA LEU A 825 34.77 -34.06 -29.50
C LEU A 825 33.89 -34.21 -28.24
N ARG A 826 34.22 -35.09 -27.29
CA ARG A 826 33.51 -35.23 -26.01
C ARG A 826 33.60 -33.94 -25.21
N ALA A 827 34.79 -33.37 -25.03
CA ALA A 827 34.99 -32.09 -24.34
C ALA A 827 34.33 -30.91 -25.10
N ALA A 828 34.27 -30.95 -26.43
CA ALA A 828 33.52 -29.98 -27.23
C ALA A 828 32.00 -30.17 -27.09
N MET A 829 31.52 -31.42 -27.01
CA MET A 829 30.12 -31.76 -26.78
C MET A 829 29.70 -31.49 -25.33
N GLU A 830 30.56 -31.65 -24.34
CA GLU A 830 30.33 -31.23 -22.95
C GLU A 830 30.29 -29.70 -22.83
N LYS A 831 31.19 -28.99 -23.53
CA LYS A 831 31.14 -27.51 -23.62
C LYS A 831 29.90 -27.02 -24.38
N LEU A 832 29.45 -27.77 -25.40
CA LEU A 832 28.21 -27.48 -26.12
C LEU A 832 26.97 -27.82 -25.28
N GLN A 833 26.98 -28.94 -24.55
CA GLN A 833 25.89 -29.42 -23.70
C GLN A 833 25.74 -28.55 -22.46
N SER A 834 26.83 -28.22 -21.75
CA SER A 834 26.79 -27.27 -20.64
C SER A 834 26.32 -25.89 -21.09
N ARG A 835 26.79 -25.39 -22.25
CA ARG A 835 26.31 -24.13 -22.83
C ARG A 835 24.86 -24.20 -23.32
N PHE A 836 24.41 -25.33 -23.85
CA PHE A 836 23.02 -25.55 -24.29
C PHE A 836 22.09 -25.68 -23.09
N THR A 837 22.48 -26.42 -22.05
CA THR A 837 21.76 -26.50 -20.76
C THR A 837 21.70 -25.13 -20.10
N ALA A 838 22.81 -24.37 -20.04
CA ALA A 838 22.80 -23.02 -19.51
C ALA A 838 21.91 -22.06 -20.32
N LEU A 839 21.91 -22.15 -21.65
CA LEU A 839 21.03 -21.35 -22.51
C LEU A 839 19.56 -21.79 -22.44
N MET A 840 19.30 -23.08 -22.22
CA MET A 840 17.95 -23.61 -21.99
C MET A 840 17.43 -23.25 -20.60
N GLN A 841 18.31 -23.17 -19.59
CA GLN A 841 18.01 -22.64 -18.27
C GLN A 841 17.72 -21.14 -18.37
N GLU A 842 18.61 -20.34 -18.95
CA GLU A 842 18.39 -18.91 -19.22
C GLU A 842 17.07 -18.68 -19.99
N LYS A 843 16.74 -19.54 -20.96
CA LYS A 843 15.48 -19.49 -21.71
C LYS A 843 14.25 -19.94 -20.90
N ALA A 844 14.41 -20.79 -19.89
CA ALA A 844 13.36 -21.15 -18.95
C ALA A 844 13.14 -20.01 -17.94
N ASP A 845 14.21 -19.50 -17.34
CA ASP A 845 14.20 -18.35 -16.43
C ASP A 845 13.62 -17.10 -17.13
N LEU A 846 13.97 -16.86 -18.41
CA LEU A 846 13.39 -15.78 -19.23
C LEU A 846 11.93 -16.04 -19.60
N LYS A 847 11.49 -17.30 -19.73
CA LYS A 847 10.07 -17.65 -19.93
C LYS A 847 9.27 -17.36 -18.67
N GLU A 848 9.71 -17.88 -17.52
CA GLU A 848 9.11 -17.59 -16.21
C GLU A 848 9.05 -16.08 -15.97
N ARG A 849 10.08 -15.33 -16.35
CA ARG A 849 10.12 -13.86 -16.24
C ARG A 849 9.20 -13.13 -17.22
N VAL A 850 8.93 -13.69 -18.40
CA VAL A 850 7.90 -13.18 -19.32
C VAL A 850 6.51 -13.50 -18.78
N GLU A 851 6.28 -14.72 -18.30
CA GLU A 851 5.02 -15.18 -17.71
C GLU A 851 4.69 -14.38 -16.42
N GLU A 852 5.69 -14.04 -15.59
CA GLU A 852 5.58 -13.10 -14.45
C GLU A 852 5.21 -11.68 -14.90
N LEU A 853 5.83 -11.18 -15.98
CA LEU A 853 5.53 -9.86 -16.53
C LEU A 853 4.16 -9.81 -17.19
N GLU A 854 3.70 -10.88 -17.84
CA GLU A 854 2.36 -10.99 -18.41
C GLU A 854 1.30 -11.02 -17.29
N HIS A 855 1.51 -11.79 -16.21
CA HIS A 855 0.66 -11.74 -15.03
C HIS A 855 0.59 -10.34 -14.41
N ARG A 856 1.74 -9.66 -14.26
CA ARG A 856 1.79 -8.26 -13.78
C ARG A 856 1.07 -7.30 -14.74
N CYS A 857 1.13 -7.52 -16.06
CA CYS A 857 0.38 -6.72 -17.04
C CYS A 857 -1.13 -6.95 -16.94
N ILE A 858 -1.58 -8.19 -16.72
CA ILE A 858 -3.00 -8.52 -16.49
C ILE A 858 -3.51 -7.87 -15.21
N GLN A 859 -2.76 -7.97 -14.11
CA GLN A 859 -3.09 -7.31 -12.85
C GLN A 859 -3.17 -5.78 -13.01
N LEU A 860 -2.17 -5.15 -13.64
CA LEU A 860 -2.18 -3.71 -13.90
C LEU A 860 -3.31 -3.28 -14.86
N SER A 861 -3.77 -4.15 -15.76
CA SER A 861 -4.99 -3.89 -16.54
C SER A 861 -6.20 -3.86 -15.62
N GLY A 862 -6.43 -4.91 -14.83
CA GLY A 862 -7.55 -4.96 -13.88
C GLY A 862 -7.57 -3.78 -12.90
N GLU A 863 -6.41 -3.40 -12.36
CA GLU A 863 -6.28 -2.19 -11.53
C GLU A 863 -6.61 -0.91 -12.31
N THR A 864 -6.21 -0.79 -13.58
CA THR A 864 -6.56 0.34 -14.45
C THR A 864 -8.05 0.37 -14.78
N ASP A 865 -8.67 -0.79 -15.01
CA ASP A 865 -10.09 -0.94 -15.30
C ASP A 865 -10.93 -0.58 -14.06
N THR A 866 -10.54 -1.04 -12.86
CA THR A 866 -11.14 -0.62 -11.56
C THR A 866 -10.98 0.89 -11.31
N ILE A 867 -9.84 1.49 -11.65
CA ILE A 867 -9.66 2.95 -11.61
C ILE A 867 -10.59 3.65 -12.62
N GLY A 868 -10.82 3.05 -13.78
CA GLY A 868 -11.80 3.51 -14.77
C GLY A 868 -13.24 3.51 -14.23
N GLU A 869 -13.65 2.42 -13.57
CA GLU A 869 -14.94 2.31 -12.88
C GLU A 869 -15.08 3.36 -11.77
N TYR A 870 -14.06 3.55 -10.93
CA TYR A 870 -14.08 4.58 -9.90
C TYR A 870 -14.19 5.99 -10.48
N ILE A 871 -13.52 6.27 -11.61
CA ILE A 871 -13.66 7.53 -12.35
C ILE A 871 -15.08 7.71 -12.90
N ALA A 872 -15.71 6.64 -13.42
CA ALA A 872 -17.08 6.68 -13.92
C ALA A 872 -18.10 6.91 -12.78
N LEU A 873 -17.94 6.20 -11.65
CA LEU A 873 -18.74 6.39 -10.43
C LEU A 873 -18.61 7.81 -9.89
N TYR A 874 -17.39 8.35 -9.81
CA TYR A 874 -17.16 9.73 -9.37
C TYR A 874 -17.75 10.77 -10.34
N GLN A 875 -17.70 10.53 -11.66
CA GLN A 875 -18.38 11.38 -12.64
C GLN A 875 -19.90 11.34 -12.49
N SER A 876 -20.48 10.15 -12.27
CA SER A 876 -21.92 9.97 -12.00
C SER A 876 -22.36 10.67 -10.71
N GLN A 877 -21.65 10.43 -9.60
CA GLN A 877 -21.91 11.08 -8.31
C GLN A 877 -21.78 12.61 -8.42
N ARG A 878 -20.80 13.12 -9.19
CA ARG A 878 -20.62 14.55 -9.45
C ARG A 878 -21.75 15.12 -10.34
N ALA A 879 -22.29 14.34 -11.27
CA ALA A 879 -23.47 14.73 -12.06
C ALA A 879 -24.72 14.83 -11.18
N ILE A 880 -24.97 13.82 -10.32
CA ILE A 880 -26.08 13.84 -9.35
C ILE A 880 -25.94 15.01 -8.37
N MET A 881 -24.74 15.30 -7.86
CA MET A 881 -24.48 16.46 -7.01
C MET A 881 -24.72 17.79 -7.73
N LYS A 882 -24.32 17.91 -9.01
CA LYS A 882 -24.66 19.08 -9.83
C LYS A 882 -26.16 19.23 -10.05
N GLN A 883 -26.86 18.14 -10.36
CA GLN A 883 -28.32 18.16 -10.54
C GLN A 883 -29.02 18.63 -9.27
N ARG A 884 -28.70 18.03 -8.11
CA ARG A 884 -29.23 18.46 -6.79
C ARG A 884 -28.88 19.91 -6.46
N HIS A 885 -27.75 20.43 -6.93
CA HIS A 885 -27.42 21.84 -6.78
C HIS A 885 -28.27 22.72 -7.71
N MET A 886 -28.52 22.31 -8.96
CA MET A 886 -29.40 23.04 -9.88
C MET A 886 -30.86 23.02 -9.42
N GLU A 887 -31.34 21.91 -8.86
CA GLU A 887 -32.67 21.80 -8.24
C GLU A 887 -32.80 22.75 -7.04
N LYS A 888 -31.77 22.85 -6.20
CA LYS A 888 -31.71 23.82 -5.08
C LYS A 888 -31.67 25.27 -5.56
N GLU A 889 -30.84 25.60 -6.55
CA GLU A 889 -30.79 26.95 -7.14
C GLU A 889 -32.13 27.32 -7.78
N HIS A 890 -32.80 26.38 -8.45
CA HIS A 890 -34.13 26.60 -9.02
C HIS A 890 -35.17 26.87 -7.93
N TYR A 891 -35.17 26.09 -6.85
CA TYR A 891 -36.05 26.32 -5.70
C TYR A 891 -35.77 27.65 -4.99
N ILE A 892 -34.50 28.02 -4.79
CA ILE A 892 -34.09 29.32 -4.23
C ILE A 892 -34.54 30.47 -5.15
N SER A 893 -34.42 30.31 -6.47
CA SER A 893 -34.88 31.28 -7.48
C SER A 893 -36.41 31.44 -7.48
N MET A 894 -37.17 30.35 -7.34
CA MET A 894 -38.61 30.40 -7.11
C MET A 894 -38.95 31.15 -5.82
N LEU A 895 -38.34 30.78 -4.68
CA LEU A 895 -38.56 31.45 -3.40
C LEU A 895 -38.21 32.95 -3.43
N ALA A 896 -37.17 33.33 -4.18
CA ALA A 896 -36.81 34.72 -4.40
C ALA A 896 -37.85 35.46 -5.25
N LYS A 897 -38.37 34.84 -6.31
CA LYS A 897 -39.45 35.38 -7.14
C LYS A 897 -40.76 35.54 -6.35
N ASP A 898 -41.17 34.53 -5.59
CA ASP A 898 -42.37 34.55 -4.77
C ASP A 898 -42.27 35.64 -3.68
N LYS A 899 -41.07 35.82 -3.10
CA LYS A 899 -40.78 36.92 -2.17
C LYS A 899 -40.86 38.29 -2.84
N GLU A 900 -40.41 38.43 -4.09
CA GLU A 900 -40.50 39.69 -4.83
C GLU A 900 -41.96 40.01 -5.24
N GLU A 901 -42.73 39.02 -5.67
CA GLU A 901 -44.17 39.16 -5.91
C GLU A 901 -44.95 39.51 -4.64
N MET A 902 -44.58 38.92 -3.50
CA MET A 902 -45.16 39.25 -2.20
C MET A 902 -44.83 40.68 -1.77
N LYS A 903 -43.59 41.15 -1.96
CA LYS A 903 -43.25 42.57 -1.75
C LYS A 903 -44.08 43.51 -2.63
N ALA A 904 -44.28 43.14 -3.91
CA ALA A 904 -45.07 43.93 -4.85
C ALA A 904 -46.53 44.04 -4.38
N LYS A 905 -47.17 42.91 -4.03
CA LYS A 905 -48.53 42.86 -3.46
C LYS A 905 -48.63 43.65 -2.14
N LEU A 906 -47.60 43.62 -1.29
CA LEU A 906 -47.54 44.44 -0.07
C LEU A 906 -47.45 45.94 -0.39
N ALA A 907 -46.71 46.34 -1.43
CA ALA A 907 -46.61 47.74 -1.88
C ALA A 907 -47.91 48.22 -2.54
N GLU A 908 -48.58 47.39 -3.35
CA GLU A 908 -49.91 47.65 -3.91
C GLU A 908 -50.95 47.86 -2.79
N LEU A 909 -50.92 47.02 -1.75
CA LEU A 909 -51.80 47.15 -0.59
C LEU A 909 -51.45 48.39 0.26
N GLN A 910 -50.16 48.75 0.37
CA GLN A 910 -49.71 49.97 1.02
C GLN A 910 -50.24 51.23 0.30
N ASP A 911 -50.17 51.27 -1.04
CA ASP A 911 -50.73 52.37 -1.85
C ASP A 911 -52.27 52.43 -1.74
N LEU A 912 -52.95 51.27 -1.72
CA LEU A 912 -54.40 51.21 -1.50
C LEU A 912 -54.79 51.77 -0.12
N VAL A 913 -54.05 51.45 0.95
CA VAL A 913 -54.27 52.01 2.30
C VAL A 913 -54.04 53.52 2.30
N LEU A 914 -52.96 54.01 1.68
CA LEU A 914 -52.70 55.44 1.48
C LEU A 914 -53.86 56.14 0.76
N ARG A 915 -54.37 55.54 -0.31
CA ARG A 915 -55.46 56.09 -1.13
C ARG A 915 -56.78 56.14 -0.37
N LEU A 916 -57.16 55.07 0.31
CA LEU A 916 -58.38 55.02 1.14
C LEU A 916 -58.32 56.00 2.32
N VAL A 917 -57.13 56.19 2.92
CA VAL A 917 -56.91 57.24 3.94
C VAL A 917 -57.05 58.64 3.32
N GLY A 918 -56.54 58.85 2.11
CA GLY A 918 -56.72 60.09 1.34
C GLY A 918 -58.20 60.40 1.05
N GLU A 919 -58.92 59.45 0.47
CA GLU A 919 -60.36 59.55 0.16
C GLU A 919 -61.20 59.81 1.43
N ARG A 920 -60.91 59.09 2.52
CA ARG A 920 -61.51 59.32 3.85
C ARG A 920 -61.23 60.74 4.36
N ASN A 921 -60.00 61.22 4.24
CA ASN A 921 -59.58 62.54 4.71
C ASN A 921 -60.20 63.67 3.86
N GLU A 922 -60.34 63.47 2.55
CA GLU A 922 -61.13 64.34 1.68
C GLU A 922 -62.61 64.36 2.08
N TRP A 923 -63.22 63.20 2.32
CA TRP A 923 -64.62 63.11 2.74
C TRP A 923 -64.85 63.80 4.09
N TYR A 924 -63.95 63.59 5.04
CA TYR A 924 -63.98 64.27 6.34
C TYR A 924 -63.76 65.79 6.19
N SER A 925 -62.91 66.23 5.26
CA SER A 925 -62.71 67.66 4.97
C SER A 925 -63.97 68.29 4.34
N LYS A 926 -64.62 67.58 3.41
CA LYS A 926 -65.90 67.98 2.80
C LYS A 926 -67.02 68.05 3.86
N TYR A 927 -67.08 67.07 4.76
CA TYR A 927 -68.02 67.02 5.89
C TYR A 927 -67.79 68.15 6.91
N ILE A 928 -66.54 68.39 7.34
CA ILE A 928 -66.22 69.51 8.22
C ILE A 928 -66.54 70.85 7.55
N THR A 929 -66.32 70.98 6.23
CA THR A 929 -66.66 72.20 5.48
C THR A 929 -68.17 72.45 5.43
N SER A 930 -69.01 71.41 5.27
CA SER A 930 -70.47 71.57 5.29
C SER A 930 -71.06 71.72 6.68
N VAL A 931 -70.44 71.14 7.72
CA VAL A 931 -70.84 71.34 9.13
C VAL A 931 -70.42 72.73 9.65
N SER A 932 -69.33 73.30 9.14
CA SER A 932 -68.81 74.61 9.59
C SER A 932 -69.52 75.82 8.95
N ASN A 933 -70.39 75.61 7.95
CA ASN A 933 -71.17 76.65 7.29
C ASN A 933 -72.68 76.30 7.29
N PRO A 934 -73.39 76.54 8.41
CA PRO A 934 -74.83 76.30 8.52
C PRO A 934 -75.70 77.37 7.85
N ASP A 935 -75.10 78.34 7.14
CA ASP A 935 -75.79 79.51 6.59
C ASP A 935 -75.35 79.79 5.14
N LEU A 936 -75.96 79.07 4.17
CA LEU A 936 -76.16 79.49 2.77
C LEU A 936 -76.97 78.44 1.98
N LEU A 937 -78.29 78.43 2.18
CA LEU A 937 -79.23 77.87 1.22
C LEU A 937 -79.83 78.99 0.36
N PRO A 938 -79.65 78.98 -0.97
CA PRO A 938 -80.56 79.64 -1.89
C PRO A 938 -81.72 78.68 -2.19
N SER A 939 -82.93 79.02 -1.73
CA SER A 939 -84.13 78.25 -2.12
C SER A 939 -84.68 78.75 -3.45
N SER A 940 -84.78 77.85 -4.43
CA SER A 940 -85.69 78.02 -5.57
C SER A 940 -86.23 76.65 -6.02
N SER A 941 -87.53 76.45 -5.81
CA SER A 941 -88.37 75.37 -6.39
C SER A 941 -88.15 75.23 -7.91
N VAL A 942 -88.32 74.05 -8.53
CA VAL A 942 -89.55 73.23 -8.50
C VAL A 942 -89.31 71.71 -8.38
N GLU A 943 -90.25 71.08 -7.67
CA GLU A 943 -90.60 69.67 -7.48
C GLU A 943 -90.73 68.77 -8.74
N PRO A 944 -91.08 67.45 -8.61
CA PRO A 944 -90.54 66.44 -7.69
C PRO A 944 -90.34 65.05 -8.37
N SER A 945 -89.65 64.11 -7.69
CA SER A 945 -90.13 62.71 -7.51
C SER A 945 -89.11 61.83 -6.78
N ALA A 946 -89.59 61.09 -5.78
CA ALA A 946 -88.98 59.82 -5.37
C ALA A 946 -89.68 58.68 -6.14
N PRO A 947 -89.00 57.55 -6.39
CA PRO A 947 -89.18 56.38 -5.51
C PRO A 947 -87.91 56.15 -4.68
N ALA A 948 -87.96 55.88 -3.38
CA ALA A 948 -88.66 54.80 -2.69
C ALA A 948 -88.06 53.41 -3.01
N GLU A 949 -87.53 52.81 -1.95
CA GLU A 949 -87.32 51.37 -1.75
C GLU A 949 -86.51 50.57 -2.78
N ARG A 950 -85.27 50.27 -2.39
CA ARG A 950 -84.89 48.86 -2.31
C ARG A 950 -83.93 48.59 -1.15
N ARG A 951 -84.40 47.86 -0.14
CA ARG A 951 -83.50 47.02 0.67
C ARG A 951 -82.82 46.06 -0.31
N ILE A 952 -81.49 45.95 -0.24
CA ILE A 952 -80.81 44.76 -0.75
C ILE A 952 -80.34 44.01 0.49
N GLU A 953 -81.18 43.07 0.90
CA GLU A 953 -80.81 42.06 1.90
C GLU A 953 -79.78 41.14 1.25
N LEU A 954 -78.51 41.30 1.64
CA LEU A 954 -77.46 40.35 1.28
C LEU A 954 -77.63 39.11 2.16
N ASN A 955 -78.28 38.09 1.59
CA ASN A 955 -78.39 36.77 2.20
C ASN A 955 -77.00 36.20 2.49
N ALA A 956 -76.66 36.08 3.78
CA ALA A 956 -75.56 35.24 4.23
C ALA A 956 -76.10 33.81 4.41
N THR A 957 -75.88 32.96 3.41
CA THR A 957 -76.07 31.51 3.49
C THR A 957 -74.72 30.84 3.68
N ASP A 958 -74.60 30.01 4.73
CA ASP A 958 -73.70 28.84 4.89
C ASP A 958 -72.27 29.00 4.31
N GLY A 959 -71.20 29.19 5.08
CA GLY A 959 -70.80 28.50 6.32
C GLY A 959 -69.41 27.84 6.10
N PRO A 960 -68.76 27.20 7.09
CA PRO A 960 -69.12 27.04 8.49
C PRO A 960 -68.11 27.64 9.51
N GLU A 961 -68.60 27.72 10.74
CA GLU A 961 -67.95 27.68 12.07
C GLU A 961 -66.43 27.45 12.19
N ALA A 962 -65.78 28.29 13.04
CA ALA A 962 -65.06 27.90 14.28
C ALA A 962 -63.76 28.70 14.54
N PRO A 963 -63.35 28.92 15.81
CA PRO A 963 -64.18 29.19 17.00
C PRO A 963 -63.77 30.50 17.72
N GLU A 964 -64.58 30.94 18.68
CA GLU A 964 -64.28 32.11 19.52
C GLU A 964 -63.14 31.84 20.53
N LEU A 965 -62.35 32.88 20.83
CA LEU A 965 -61.73 33.02 22.15
C LEU A 965 -61.89 34.46 22.70
N SER A 966 -62.84 34.57 23.62
CA SER A 966 -62.86 35.52 24.74
C SER A 966 -61.53 35.48 25.54
N SER A 967 -61.15 36.46 26.37
CA SER A 967 -61.59 37.85 26.62
C SER A 967 -60.57 38.48 27.61
N LEU A 968 -60.93 39.58 28.27
CA LEU A 968 -60.22 40.33 29.33
C LEU A 968 -58.98 41.10 28.85
N GLU A 969 -58.96 42.44 28.89
CA GLU A 969 -59.16 43.39 30.01
C GLU A 969 -57.95 43.52 30.95
N ALA A 970 -57.26 44.66 30.83
CA ALA A 970 -56.64 45.37 31.95
C ALA A 970 -56.56 46.86 31.58
N ALA A 971 -57.37 47.70 32.22
CA ALA A 971 -57.38 49.15 32.00
C ALA A 971 -56.31 49.86 32.86
N PRO A 972 -55.78 51.01 32.41
CA PRO A 972 -54.87 51.84 33.21
C PRO A 972 -55.62 52.85 34.09
N GLU A 973 -55.06 53.21 35.25
CA GLU A 973 -55.50 54.37 36.04
C GLU A 973 -54.29 55.17 36.57
N GLY A 974 -54.54 56.46 36.83
CA GLY A 974 -53.57 57.43 37.35
C GLY A 974 -52.98 58.35 36.26
N ASP A 975 -53.17 59.68 36.28
CA ASP A 975 -54.07 60.47 37.14
C ASP A 975 -54.44 61.81 36.44
N LEU A 976 -55.46 62.52 36.91
CA LEU A 976 -56.03 63.70 36.25
C LEU A 976 -55.55 65.04 36.83
N SER A 977 -55.11 65.95 35.95
CA SER A 977 -55.02 67.39 36.24
C SER A 977 -55.28 68.18 34.95
N GLY A 978 -56.50 68.73 34.83
CA GLY A 978 -57.01 69.26 33.56
C GLY A 978 -56.77 70.75 33.31
N GLN A 979 -57.03 71.16 32.08
CA GLN A 979 -57.57 72.48 31.73
C GLN A 979 -58.57 72.33 30.56
N ALA A 980 -59.56 73.21 30.50
CA ALA A 980 -60.68 73.09 29.57
C ALA A 980 -60.53 73.96 28.31
N GLY A 981 -61.13 73.51 27.20
CA GLY A 981 -61.52 74.41 26.09
C GLY A 981 -60.67 74.40 24.82
N GLN A 982 -60.60 73.27 24.12
CA GLN A 982 -60.37 73.24 22.66
C GLN A 982 -61.32 72.24 21.98
N PRO A 983 -61.74 72.49 20.72
CA PRO A 983 -62.52 71.53 19.94
C PRO A 983 -61.66 70.30 19.56
N PRO A 984 -62.26 69.11 19.36
CA PRO A 984 -61.51 67.90 19.08
C PRO A 984 -60.86 67.97 17.69
N ARG A 985 -59.53 68.10 17.65
CA ARG A 985 -58.74 67.65 16.50
C ARG A 985 -58.79 66.11 16.46
N PRO A 986 -58.82 65.47 15.27
CA PRO A 986 -58.68 64.03 15.17
C PRO A 986 -57.37 63.57 15.82
N GLN A 987 -57.48 62.75 16.87
CA GLN A 987 -56.32 62.23 17.59
C GLN A 987 -55.72 61.05 16.81
N GLU A 988 -54.87 61.43 15.86
CA GLU A 988 -53.95 60.58 15.09
C GLU A 988 -54.56 59.56 14.12
N ASP A 989 -53.84 59.32 13.02
CA ASP A 989 -54.08 58.18 12.12
C ASP A 989 -53.61 56.86 12.74
N GLY A 990 -53.87 56.61 14.03
CA GLY A 990 -53.28 55.52 14.82
C GLY A 990 -53.33 54.17 14.11
N THR A 991 -54.54 53.67 13.82
CA THR A 991 -54.75 52.39 13.11
C THR A 991 -54.10 52.36 11.72
N ALA A 992 -54.17 53.46 10.96
CA ALA A 992 -53.64 53.50 9.60
C ALA A 992 -52.10 53.57 9.57
N ARG A 993 -51.48 54.34 10.47
CA ARG A 993 -50.02 54.35 10.69
C ARG A 993 -49.54 53.01 11.21
N GLN A 994 -50.31 52.37 12.08
CA GLN A 994 -49.97 51.05 12.63
C GLN A 994 -50.07 49.95 11.57
N ILE A 995 -51.06 50.00 10.65
CA ILE A 995 -51.12 49.15 9.46
C ILE A 995 -49.94 49.43 8.53
N MET A 996 -49.67 50.70 8.20
CA MET A 996 -48.52 51.10 7.37
C MET A 996 -47.19 50.61 7.95
N GLN A 997 -47.01 50.74 9.26
CA GLN A 997 -45.84 50.26 10.00
C GLN A 997 -45.75 48.73 9.95
N LEU A 998 -46.85 48.01 10.20
CA LEU A 998 -46.86 46.54 10.17
C LEU A 998 -46.51 46.01 8.76
N LEU A 999 -47.04 46.64 7.71
CA LEU A 999 -46.70 46.32 6.32
C LEU A 999 -45.23 46.57 6.03
N GLN A 1000 -44.66 47.67 6.54
CA GLN A 1000 -43.24 48.00 6.36
C GLN A 1000 -42.30 47.11 7.19
N GLU A 1001 -42.73 46.65 8.37
CA GLU A 1001 -42.03 45.64 9.19
C GLU A 1001 -42.05 44.26 8.50
N ILE A 1002 -43.18 43.84 7.93
CA ILE A 1002 -43.31 42.59 7.14
C ILE A 1002 -42.48 42.66 5.85
N GLN A 1003 -42.45 43.82 5.17
CA GLN A 1003 -41.66 44.01 3.95
C GLN A 1003 -40.14 44.03 4.23
N ASN A 1004 -39.71 44.36 5.46
CA ASN A 1004 -38.30 44.55 5.81
C ASN A 1004 -37.91 44.02 7.22
N PRO A 1005 -38.02 42.70 7.47
CA PRO A 1005 -37.87 42.10 8.81
C PRO A 1005 -36.45 42.16 9.41
N GLN A 1006 -35.45 42.69 8.71
CA GLN A 1006 -34.11 42.95 9.23
C GLN A 1006 -33.95 44.34 9.86
N ALA A 1007 -34.99 45.17 9.88
CA ALA A 1007 -34.93 46.57 10.35
C ALA A 1007 -34.88 46.76 11.89
N ARG A 1008 -34.78 45.68 12.68
CA ARG A 1008 -34.46 45.73 14.12
C ARG A 1008 -33.20 44.91 14.43
N PRO A 1009 -32.25 45.43 15.23
CA PRO A 1009 -31.30 44.57 15.92
C PRO A 1009 -32.08 43.69 16.92
N ALA A 1010 -31.93 42.37 16.83
CA ALA A 1010 -32.66 41.45 17.69
C ALA A 1010 -32.19 41.55 19.15
N PRO A 1011 -33.05 41.89 20.13
CA PRO A 1011 -32.72 41.73 21.54
C PRO A 1011 -32.71 40.23 21.88
N PHE A 1012 -31.71 39.81 22.67
CA PHE A 1012 -31.50 38.43 23.13
C PHE A 1012 -31.21 37.37 22.05
N LEU A 1013 -29.96 37.33 21.59
CA LEU A 1013 -29.25 36.07 21.34
C LEU A 1013 -28.18 35.90 22.42
N GLY A 1014 -28.57 35.29 23.55
CA GLY A 1014 -27.64 34.82 24.58
C GLY A 1014 -27.52 33.31 24.52
N ASP A 1015 -26.28 32.81 24.61
CA ASP A 1015 -25.85 31.45 24.96
C ASP A 1015 -26.84 30.29 24.73
N ASN A 1016 -27.02 29.90 23.46
CA ASN A 1016 -27.47 28.55 23.11
C ASN A 1016 -26.23 27.67 22.84
N PRO A 1017 -25.84 26.74 23.75
CA PRO A 1017 -24.84 25.73 23.41
C PRO A 1017 -25.44 24.73 22.41
N CYS A 1018 -24.82 24.59 21.24
CA CYS A 1018 -25.20 23.56 20.28
C CYS A 1018 -24.82 22.17 20.81
N ILE A 1019 -25.74 21.51 21.53
CA ILE A 1019 -25.59 20.11 21.93
C ILE A 1019 -25.65 19.23 20.67
N PRO A 1020 -24.59 18.45 20.34
CA PRO A 1020 -24.57 17.62 19.15
C PRO A 1020 -25.32 16.31 19.39
N PHE A 1021 -26.48 16.14 18.77
CA PHE A 1021 -27.22 14.88 18.77
C PHE A 1021 -26.47 13.81 17.96
N PHE A 1022 -25.98 12.77 18.63
CA PHE A 1022 -25.38 11.60 17.99
C PHE A 1022 -26.39 10.45 17.91
N TYR A 1023 -26.62 9.95 16.70
CA TYR A 1023 -27.42 8.75 16.47
C TYR A 1023 -26.51 7.52 16.47
N ARG A 1024 -26.82 6.54 17.31
CA ARG A 1024 -26.27 5.17 17.28
C ARG A 1024 -27.45 4.22 17.47
N ALA A 1025 -27.58 3.23 16.59
CA ALA A 1025 -28.48 2.10 16.83
C ALA A 1025 -27.92 1.23 17.96
N ASP A 1026 -28.79 0.84 18.88
CA ASP A 1026 -28.55 -0.22 19.86
C ASP A 1026 -28.62 -1.59 19.16
N ASP A 1027 -28.17 -2.68 19.79
CA ASP A 1027 -28.15 -4.03 19.18
C ASP A 1027 -29.56 -4.62 18.90
N ASN A 1028 -30.63 -3.84 19.14
CA ASN A 1028 -32.05 -4.14 18.92
C ASN A 1028 -32.76 -3.11 18.01
N ASP A 1029 -32.02 -2.35 17.18
CA ASP A 1029 -32.52 -1.33 16.24
C ASP A 1029 -33.31 -0.13 16.86
N GLU A 1030 -33.38 -0.01 18.18
CA GLU A 1030 -33.98 1.16 18.85
C GLU A 1030 -33.07 2.40 18.81
N VAL A 1031 -33.59 3.52 18.30
CA VAL A 1031 -32.88 4.81 18.26
C VAL A 1031 -33.01 5.56 19.59
N LYS A 1032 -32.03 5.39 20.47
CA LYS A 1032 -31.93 6.11 21.75
C LYS A 1032 -31.14 7.41 21.57
N ILE A 1033 -31.79 8.56 21.80
CA ILE A 1033 -31.14 9.88 21.76
C ILE A 1033 -30.40 10.11 23.09
N LEU A 1034 -29.07 10.10 23.08
CA LEU A 1034 -28.28 10.62 24.20
C LEU A 1034 -28.12 12.14 24.05
N VAL A 1035 -28.45 12.84 25.13
CA VAL A 1035 -28.11 14.24 25.37
C VAL A 1035 -26.99 14.26 26.41
N VAL A 1036 -25.98 15.11 26.21
CA VAL A 1036 -24.82 15.31 27.10
C VAL A 1036 -24.66 16.80 27.38
#